data_AF-J7SAJ2-F1
#
_entry.id   AF-J7SAJ2-F1
#
_cell.length_a   1.000
_cell.length_b   1.000
_cell.length_c   1.000
_cell.angle_alpha   90.00
_cell.angle_beta   90.00
_cell.angle_gamma   90.00
#
_symmetry.space_group_name_H-M   'P 1'
#
loop_
_entity.id
_entity.type
_entity.pdbx_description
1 polymer ?
#
loop_
_entity_poly.entity_id
_entity_poly.type
_entity_poly.pdbx_seq_one_letter_code
_entity_poly.pdbx_strand_id
1 'polypeptide(L)'
;MLSLRGVGRRCGTLLRRPLVALAGKQTASICCNVQNKRFISSEPEKKFTKLNSDNDKNRDTIFQYTWGTWLKNDAAEKRKRTTRFSIEGLNAVLNEMYTLSKNSASVDSGADSSAIPAPVRNEGNGTVSLPHNTIIPNLDVLNANERQVVIKTISSIHEGKHHRVYKLSTNVESTPLILRIPYAIDPIETISTRLKSEVATQDYLQNNLGVSVPKIYVYGSDNKNPLGVPFMLQEFIEGDLLMKSWDPLADDASEGKPPAALQKVVNQMADLHSKVISGEFGATGSIYFKDDVPEDKRMDVIDGRWCIGPITERSFWKHKLGLRANKDVSPGQFLGPWDGADVTAIVKNLGGIEAANARGRLSLIDAGSSSEADKKGVLREQVSTFENLSKIAPCLFDSSDKAIASSKIPNLQEMMNPRLYLPDLDPLNVIVDKKSSKLYLLDFEGSCVKPFILQNSPKFIEYEGPKIYDIKKEIPDFDQMNDNEKAQCQFIYKRTRNQYLWENALNERHPDLIISMAPPIKLLRSAYVAALERKTDDGYLIVDENLLQLKQVWGDLYKNGLVPKESYPLEYTEEQTAKHAKDINALHQRLISSPFAATQGWIPQDMFESLVRGGLVIKDEHGNYKIKTAAGGPTDSEHSEHSENSACTST
;
A
#
# COMPACT_ATOMS: atom_id res chain seq x y z
N MET A 1 -9.54 -26.89 -14.38
CA MET A 1 -10.48 -25.74 -14.39
C MET A 1 -11.97 -26.11 -14.31
N LEU A 2 -12.48 -27.14 -15.01
CA LEU A 2 -13.92 -27.47 -15.04
C LEU A 2 -14.51 -27.94 -13.69
N SER A 3 -13.73 -28.65 -12.85
CA SER A 3 -14.15 -29.12 -11.52
C SER A 3 -14.32 -27.99 -10.49
N LEU A 4 -13.39 -27.02 -10.43
CA LEU A 4 -13.43 -25.87 -9.51
C LEU A 4 -14.50 -24.82 -9.90
N ARG A 5 -14.94 -24.78 -11.17
CA ARG A 5 -16.06 -23.92 -11.61
C ARG A 5 -17.41 -24.35 -11.02
N GLY A 6 -17.59 -25.63 -10.67
CA GLY A 6 -18.81 -26.15 -10.05
C GLY A 6 -19.02 -25.65 -8.62
N VAL A 7 -17.94 -25.50 -7.86
CA VAL A 7 -17.94 -24.92 -6.50
C VAL A 7 -18.23 -23.41 -6.57
N GLY A 8 -17.62 -22.71 -7.54
CA GLY A 8 -17.89 -21.28 -7.78
C GLY A 8 -19.36 -20.97 -8.16
N ARG A 9 -20.05 -21.88 -8.87
CA ARG A 9 -21.48 -21.72 -9.18
C ARG A 9 -22.38 -21.88 -7.96
N ARG A 10 -22.05 -22.75 -7.00
CA ARG A 10 -22.84 -22.93 -5.74
C ARG A 10 -22.56 -21.81 -4.72
N CYS A 11 -21.32 -21.33 -4.60
CA CYS A 11 -21.02 -20.11 -3.82
C CYS A 11 -21.66 -18.85 -4.42
N GLY A 12 -21.69 -18.75 -5.76
CA GLY A 12 -22.31 -17.61 -6.46
C GLY A 12 -23.82 -17.50 -6.28
N THR A 13 -24.54 -18.61 -6.02
CA THR A 13 -25.98 -18.59 -5.75
C THR A 13 -26.33 -18.20 -4.31
N LEU A 14 -25.46 -18.48 -3.33
CA LEU A 14 -25.64 -18.04 -1.94
C LEU A 14 -25.34 -16.53 -1.77
N LEU A 15 -24.55 -15.95 -2.67
CA LEU A 15 -24.29 -14.51 -2.76
C LEU A 15 -25.40 -13.71 -3.48
N ARG A 16 -26.52 -14.33 -3.87
CA ARG A 16 -27.66 -13.68 -4.54
C ARG A 16 -28.80 -13.36 -3.57
N ARG A 17 -28.71 -12.24 -2.84
CA ARG A 17 -29.84 -11.44 -2.33
C ARG A 17 -29.49 -9.93 -2.39
N PRO A 18 -30.47 -9.01 -2.46
CA PRO A 18 -30.42 -7.82 -3.32
C PRO A 18 -29.67 -6.64 -2.68
N LEU A 19 -28.34 -6.71 -2.62
CA LEU A 19 -27.53 -5.76 -1.85
C LEU A 19 -26.67 -4.80 -2.68
N VAL A 20 -26.76 -4.83 -4.01
CA VAL A 20 -25.85 -4.05 -4.89
C VAL A 20 -26.55 -2.96 -5.73
N ALA A 21 -27.89 -2.87 -5.67
CA ALA A 21 -28.64 -1.90 -6.47
C ALA A 21 -28.56 -0.44 -5.97
N LEU A 22 -28.14 -0.18 -4.71
CA LEU A 22 -28.07 1.18 -4.16
C LEU A 22 -26.66 1.76 -3.99
N ALA A 23 -25.62 0.93 -3.78
CA ALA A 23 -24.26 1.42 -3.55
C ALA A 23 -23.62 2.10 -4.79
N GLY A 24 -24.13 1.79 -5.99
CA GLY A 24 -23.64 2.35 -7.26
C GLY A 24 -24.18 3.75 -7.61
N LYS A 25 -25.26 4.22 -6.97
CA LYS A 25 -25.95 5.46 -7.40
C LYS A 25 -25.17 6.75 -7.11
N GLN A 26 -24.37 6.81 -6.05
CA GLN A 26 -23.62 8.03 -5.68
C GLN A 26 -22.11 7.95 -5.97
N THR A 27 -21.52 6.76 -5.88
CA THR A 27 -20.08 6.58 -6.14
C THR A 27 -19.73 6.71 -7.62
N ALA A 28 -20.61 6.28 -8.53
CA ALA A 28 -20.43 6.47 -9.97
C ALA A 28 -20.44 7.96 -10.34
N SER A 29 -21.40 8.74 -9.84
CA SER A 29 -21.52 10.16 -10.23
C SER A 29 -20.32 11.03 -9.79
N ILE A 30 -19.61 10.67 -8.72
CA ILE A 30 -18.48 11.46 -8.21
C ILE A 30 -17.14 11.01 -8.84
N CYS A 31 -17.00 9.72 -9.17
CA CYS A 31 -15.76 9.20 -9.76
C CYS A 31 -15.72 9.30 -11.30
N CYS A 32 -16.86 9.41 -11.99
CA CYS A 32 -16.91 9.36 -13.45
C CYS A 32 -16.46 10.64 -14.18
N ASN A 33 -16.25 11.77 -13.49
CA ASN A 33 -16.07 13.08 -14.15
C ASN A 33 -14.79 13.84 -13.82
N VAL A 34 -13.74 13.20 -13.30
CA VAL A 34 -12.48 13.91 -13.04
C VAL A 34 -11.30 13.24 -13.76
N GLN A 35 -11.32 13.31 -15.09
CA GLN A 35 -10.09 13.37 -15.89
C GLN A 35 -9.50 14.79 -15.78
N ASN A 36 -9.18 15.26 -14.56
CA ASN A 36 -8.42 16.51 -14.44
C ASN A 36 -6.94 16.16 -14.47
N LYS A 37 -6.30 16.47 -15.60
CA LYS A 37 -4.86 16.71 -15.64
C LYS A 37 -4.56 17.75 -14.57
N ARG A 38 -3.75 17.37 -13.58
CA ARG A 38 -3.19 18.33 -12.61
C ARG A 38 -2.51 19.46 -13.38
N PHE A 39 -2.98 20.69 -13.17
CA PHE A 39 -2.25 21.88 -13.59
C PHE A 39 -1.19 22.17 -12.53
N ILE A 40 -0.01 21.55 -12.66
CA ILE A 40 1.19 22.13 -12.05
C ILE A 40 1.42 23.43 -12.83
N SER A 41 1.43 24.58 -12.13
CA SER A 41 1.73 25.86 -12.75
C SER A 41 2.95 25.72 -13.67
N SER A 42 2.85 26.19 -14.91
CA SER A 42 3.99 26.26 -15.83
C SER A 42 5.08 27.21 -15.36
N GLU A 43 4.75 28.09 -14.40
CA GLU A 43 5.66 29.04 -13.76
C GLU A 43 5.79 28.72 -12.26
N PRO A 44 6.89 28.08 -11.82
CA PRO A 44 7.12 27.83 -10.40
C PRO A 44 7.50 29.13 -9.68
N GLU A 45 6.95 29.34 -8.48
CA GLU A 45 7.41 30.41 -7.58
C GLU A 45 8.86 30.13 -7.16
N LYS A 46 9.80 31.02 -7.54
CA LYS A 46 11.23 30.86 -7.24
C LYS A 46 11.61 31.75 -6.06
N LYS A 47 12.29 31.17 -5.07
CA LYS A 47 12.92 31.90 -3.96
C LYS A 47 14.41 31.61 -3.94
N PHE A 48 15.22 32.67 -3.87
CA PHE A 48 16.67 32.54 -3.71
C PHE A 48 17.02 32.49 -2.23
N THR A 49 17.95 31.62 -1.87
CA THR A 49 18.43 31.44 -0.49
C THR A 49 19.95 31.30 -0.48
N LYS A 50 20.61 31.68 0.62
CA LYS A 50 22.04 31.46 0.82
C LYS A 50 22.25 30.06 1.38
N LEU A 51 23.01 29.18 0.70
CA LEU A 51 23.24 27.79 1.11
C LEU A 51 23.77 27.65 2.55
N ASN A 52 24.62 28.58 2.99
CA ASN A 52 25.30 28.54 4.29
C ASN A 52 24.46 29.12 5.45
N SER A 53 23.14 29.26 5.29
CA SER A 53 22.25 29.87 6.29
C SER A 53 21.03 29.01 6.56
N ASP A 54 21.15 28.08 7.52
CA ASP A 54 20.07 27.15 7.87
C ASP A 54 18.81 27.79 8.45
N ASN A 55 18.89 29.03 8.92
CA ASN A 55 17.77 29.80 9.47
C ASN A 55 17.10 30.77 8.47
N ASP A 56 17.40 30.67 7.17
CA ASP A 56 16.76 31.53 6.16
C ASP A 56 15.26 31.21 6.02
N LYS A 57 14.40 32.13 6.48
CA LYS A 57 12.93 31.99 6.44
C LYS A 57 12.38 31.81 5.03
N ASN A 58 13.10 32.22 3.99
CA ASN A 58 12.68 31.99 2.60
C ASN A 58 12.69 30.49 2.22
N ARG A 59 13.36 29.64 3.01
CA ARG A 59 13.39 28.18 2.82
C ARG A 59 12.13 27.49 3.34
N ASP A 60 11.37 28.11 4.22
CA ASP A 60 10.28 27.43 4.93
C ASP A 60 9.22 26.87 3.98
N THR A 61 8.96 27.57 2.87
CA THR A 61 7.97 27.16 1.87
C THR A 61 8.31 25.81 1.24
N ILE A 62 9.59 25.50 0.99
CA ILE A 62 9.98 24.24 0.34
C ILE A 62 9.81 23.02 1.24
N PHE A 63 9.61 23.21 2.55
CA PHE A 63 9.40 22.12 3.51
C PHE A 63 7.92 21.88 3.82
N GLN A 64 7.03 22.81 3.51
CA GLN A 64 5.59 22.72 3.81
C GLN A 64 4.87 21.80 2.83
N TYR A 65 3.90 21.03 3.34
CA TYR A 65 3.04 20.16 2.52
C TYR A 65 2.01 20.99 1.75
N THR A 66 1.90 20.74 0.45
CA THR A 66 1.06 21.54 -0.46
C THR A 66 0.08 20.72 -1.32
N TRP A 67 0.21 19.39 -1.32
CA TRP A 67 -0.45 18.55 -2.33
C TRP A 67 -1.93 18.24 -2.12
N GLY A 68 -2.46 18.50 -0.95
CA GLY A 68 -3.86 18.27 -0.65
C GLY A 68 -4.29 18.89 0.67
N THR A 69 -5.59 18.77 0.91
CA THR A 69 -6.24 19.32 2.08
C THR A 69 -7.09 18.24 2.74
N TRP A 70 -7.00 18.15 4.07
CA TRP A 70 -7.90 17.31 4.85
C TRP A 70 -9.15 18.09 5.21
N LEU A 71 -10.31 17.46 5.05
CA LEU A 71 -11.57 18.06 5.46
C LEU A 71 -11.61 18.35 6.97
N LYS A 72 -10.87 17.58 7.79
CA LYS A 72 -10.73 17.79 9.23
C LYS A 72 -9.28 17.85 9.65
N ASN A 73 -8.93 18.70 10.60
CA ASN A 73 -7.58 18.82 11.19
C ASN A 73 -6.45 19.13 10.19
N ASP A 74 -6.74 19.82 9.08
CA ASP A 74 -5.79 20.09 7.99
C ASP A 74 -4.45 20.65 8.46
N ALA A 75 -4.47 21.70 9.29
CA ALA A 75 -3.27 22.34 9.81
C ALA A 75 -2.37 21.37 10.60
N ALA A 76 -2.96 20.45 11.36
CA ALA A 76 -2.21 19.44 12.10
C ALA A 76 -1.60 18.39 11.17
N GLU A 77 -2.36 17.91 10.17
CA GLU A 77 -1.88 16.93 9.20
C GLU A 77 -0.78 17.49 8.28
N LYS A 78 -0.86 18.76 7.90
CA LYS A 78 0.20 19.48 7.16
C LYS A 78 1.45 19.68 8.00
N ARG A 79 1.29 20.02 9.29
CA ARG A 79 2.43 20.17 10.22
C ARG A 79 3.21 18.86 10.39
N LYS A 80 2.51 17.73 10.53
CA LYS A 80 3.14 16.39 10.60
C LYS A 80 3.92 16.01 9.33
N ARG A 81 3.59 16.62 8.19
CA ARG A 81 4.24 16.42 6.88
C ARG A 81 5.21 17.53 6.50
N THR A 82 5.58 18.38 7.46
CA THR A 82 6.62 19.39 7.28
C THR A 82 7.93 18.82 7.80
N THR A 83 8.85 18.47 6.88
CA THR A 83 10.17 17.90 7.24
C THR A 83 11.27 18.87 6.83
N ARG A 84 11.89 19.56 7.81
CA ARG A 84 13.10 20.35 7.60
C ARG A 84 14.32 19.44 7.55
N PHE A 85 15.30 19.78 6.71
CA PHE A 85 16.58 19.08 6.61
C PHE A 85 17.71 20.08 6.30
N SER A 86 18.95 19.72 6.63
CA SER A 86 20.11 20.58 6.34
C SER A 86 20.49 20.49 4.86
N ILE A 87 20.44 21.63 4.16
CA ILE A 87 20.90 21.75 2.77
C ILE A 87 22.44 21.74 2.72
N GLU A 88 23.10 22.32 3.72
CA GLU A 88 24.56 22.23 3.88
C GLU A 88 25.00 20.77 4.07
N GLY A 89 24.31 20.03 4.95
CA GLY A 89 24.54 18.60 5.14
C GLY A 89 24.31 17.78 3.88
N LEU A 90 23.26 18.09 3.10
CA LEU A 90 23.04 17.47 1.80
C LEU A 90 24.20 17.74 0.83
N ASN A 91 24.74 18.97 0.82
CA ASN A 91 25.90 19.30 -0.02
C ASN A 91 27.15 18.55 0.44
N ALA A 92 27.34 18.34 1.75
CA ALA A 92 28.44 17.52 2.28
C ALA A 92 28.36 16.06 1.81
N VAL A 93 27.16 15.46 1.87
CA VAL A 93 26.92 14.08 1.36
C VAL A 93 27.22 13.98 -0.13
N LEU A 94 26.83 14.99 -0.94
CA LEU A 94 27.14 15.01 -2.37
C LEU A 94 28.64 15.06 -2.66
N ASN A 95 29.40 15.84 -1.87
CA ASN A 95 30.86 15.95 -2.05
C ASN A 95 31.61 14.69 -1.62
N GLU A 96 31.14 14.01 -0.57
CA GLU A 96 31.68 12.71 -0.18
C GLU A 96 31.40 11.66 -1.25
N MET A 97 30.15 11.56 -1.73
CA MET A 97 29.78 10.65 -2.82
C MET A 97 30.64 10.88 -4.07
N TYR A 98 30.89 12.15 -4.41
CA TYR A 98 31.78 12.53 -5.51
C TYR A 98 33.25 12.14 -5.27
N THR A 99 33.72 12.21 -4.03
CA THR A 99 35.08 11.79 -3.67
C THR A 99 35.23 10.27 -3.79
N LEU A 100 34.21 9.52 -3.37
CA LEU A 100 34.16 8.07 -3.49
C LEU A 100 34.16 7.62 -4.97
N SER A 101 33.41 8.29 -5.85
CA SER A 101 33.37 7.94 -7.28
C SER A 101 34.74 8.05 -7.94
N LYS A 102 35.53 9.09 -7.61
CA LYS A 102 36.91 9.25 -8.11
C LYS A 102 37.83 8.13 -7.68
N ASN A 103 37.73 7.71 -6.42
CA ASN A 103 38.58 6.66 -5.88
C ASN A 103 38.26 5.32 -6.54
N SER A 104 36.97 5.02 -6.75
CA SER A 104 36.54 3.79 -7.43
C SER A 104 36.95 3.74 -8.91
N ALA A 105 36.92 4.86 -9.63
CA ALA A 105 37.38 4.94 -11.03
C ALA A 105 38.89 4.67 -11.20
N SER A 106 39.69 4.78 -10.13
CA SER A 106 41.15 4.53 -10.16
C SER A 106 41.55 3.06 -9.93
N VAL A 107 40.60 2.19 -9.54
CA VAL A 107 40.86 0.79 -9.14
C VAL A 107 40.44 -0.23 -10.22
N ASP A 108 39.78 0.22 -11.29
CA ASP A 108 39.13 -0.65 -12.28
C ASP A 108 40.06 -1.19 -13.40
N SER A 109 41.35 -1.36 -13.12
CA SER A 109 42.34 -1.86 -14.09
C SER A 109 42.85 -3.29 -13.83
N GLY A 110 42.13 -4.16 -13.11
CA GLY A 110 42.57 -5.56 -13.05
C GLY A 110 41.97 -6.54 -12.04
N ALA A 111 40.66 -6.54 -11.75
CA ALA A 111 40.08 -7.60 -10.93
C ALA A 111 38.84 -8.25 -11.59
N ASP A 112 39.01 -9.52 -11.95
CA ASP A 112 37.99 -10.45 -12.43
C ASP A 112 37.07 -10.86 -11.26
N SER A 113 36.17 -9.97 -10.86
CA SER A 113 35.24 -10.19 -9.74
C SER A 113 33.81 -9.89 -10.21
N SER A 114 33.08 -10.94 -10.58
CA SER A 114 31.64 -10.89 -10.89
C SER A 114 30.74 -10.55 -9.68
N ALA A 115 31.31 -10.28 -8.49
CA ALA A 115 30.59 -10.03 -7.25
C ALA A 115 30.26 -8.54 -7.04
N ILE A 116 29.01 -8.24 -6.66
CA ILE A 116 28.52 -6.88 -6.40
C ILE A 116 29.05 -6.39 -5.04
N PRO A 117 29.82 -5.28 -4.98
CA PRO A 117 30.39 -4.75 -3.74
C PRO A 117 29.34 -4.45 -2.66
N ALA A 118 29.57 -4.92 -1.43
CA ALA A 118 28.74 -4.67 -0.24
C ALA A 118 28.41 -3.17 -0.03
N PRO A 119 27.27 -2.82 0.59
CA PRO A 119 27.03 -1.44 1.02
C PRO A 119 28.11 -0.97 1.99
N VAL A 120 28.58 0.26 1.83
CA VAL A 120 29.65 0.84 2.65
C VAL A 120 29.06 1.87 3.60
N ARG A 121 29.28 1.69 4.91
CA ARG A 121 28.93 2.70 5.91
C ARG A 121 30.02 3.77 5.93
N ASN A 122 29.63 5.01 5.68
CA ASN A 122 30.56 6.13 5.64
C ASN A 122 30.93 6.55 7.07
N GLU A 123 32.22 6.52 7.39
CA GLU A 123 32.72 6.82 8.74
C GLU A 123 32.41 8.28 9.12
N GLY A 124 31.92 8.48 10.34
CA GLY A 124 31.73 9.82 10.91
C GLY A 124 30.46 10.56 10.50
N ASN A 125 29.65 10.05 9.56
CA ASN A 125 28.41 10.74 9.15
C ASN A 125 27.15 9.85 9.05
N GLY A 126 27.22 8.55 9.37
CA GLY A 126 26.02 7.70 9.51
C GLY A 126 25.24 7.44 8.21
N THR A 127 25.80 7.80 7.05
CA THR A 127 25.23 7.45 5.74
C THR A 127 25.78 6.12 5.23
N VAL A 128 25.08 5.53 4.26
CA VAL A 128 25.46 4.28 3.61
C VAL A 128 25.46 4.46 2.10
N SER A 129 26.57 4.13 1.46
CA SER A 129 26.78 4.21 0.02
C SER A 129 26.60 2.84 -0.65
N LEU A 130 26.09 2.81 -1.88
CA LEU A 130 26.08 1.62 -2.74
C LEU A 130 27.16 1.75 -3.83
N PRO A 131 28.38 1.21 -3.63
CA PRO A 131 29.54 1.57 -4.47
C PRO A 131 29.34 1.30 -5.97
N HIS A 132 28.69 0.20 -6.33
CA HIS A 132 28.41 -0.17 -7.72
C HIS A 132 27.47 0.82 -8.44
N ASN A 133 26.73 1.66 -7.71
CA ASN A 133 25.90 2.72 -8.27
C ASN A 133 26.59 4.09 -8.24
N THR A 134 27.64 4.26 -7.44
CA THR A 134 28.34 5.55 -7.28
C THR A 134 29.29 5.89 -8.44
N ILE A 135 29.60 4.94 -9.32
CA ILE A 135 30.25 5.20 -10.61
C ILE A 135 29.19 5.81 -11.55
N ILE A 136 29.00 7.12 -11.41
CA ILE A 136 28.08 7.86 -12.26
C ILE A 136 28.92 8.35 -13.44
N PRO A 137 28.64 7.95 -14.70
CA PRO A 137 29.48 8.20 -15.90
C PRO A 137 29.75 9.66 -16.26
N ASN A 138 29.48 10.58 -15.35
CA ASN A 138 29.12 11.96 -15.57
C ASN A 138 29.28 12.83 -14.30
N LEU A 139 29.43 12.24 -13.10
CA LEU A 139 29.80 13.05 -11.94
C LEU A 139 31.24 13.54 -12.03
N ASP A 140 32.09 12.82 -12.75
CA ASP A 140 33.55 12.97 -12.75
C ASP A 140 34.07 14.29 -13.33
N VAL A 141 33.24 15.05 -14.05
CA VAL A 141 33.67 16.31 -14.68
C VAL A 141 33.05 17.49 -13.95
N LEU A 142 33.64 17.85 -12.81
CA LEU A 142 33.58 19.25 -12.38
C LEU A 142 34.30 20.09 -13.43
N ASN A 143 33.80 21.29 -13.70
CA ASN A 143 34.55 22.23 -14.52
C ASN A 143 35.92 22.47 -13.89
N ALA A 144 36.96 22.74 -14.69
CA ALA A 144 38.35 22.89 -14.21
C ALA A 144 38.52 23.92 -13.06
N ASN A 145 37.58 24.86 -12.94
CA ASN A 145 37.57 25.90 -11.91
C ASN A 145 36.74 25.55 -10.66
N GLU A 146 36.07 24.40 -10.64
CA GLU A 146 35.19 23.97 -9.56
C GLU A 146 35.86 22.87 -8.73
N ARG A 147 35.90 23.07 -7.40
CA ARG A 147 36.56 22.14 -6.46
C ARG A 147 35.59 21.20 -5.75
N GLN A 148 34.29 21.52 -5.79
CA GLN A 148 33.25 20.85 -5.02
C GLN A 148 31.96 20.81 -5.83
N VAL A 149 31.15 19.78 -5.58
CA VAL A 149 29.77 19.71 -6.04
C VAL A 149 28.94 20.69 -5.20
N VAL A 150 28.16 21.53 -5.87
CA VAL A 150 27.30 22.54 -5.24
C VAL A 150 25.89 22.42 -5.79
N ILE A 151 24.91 22.39 -4.90
CA ILE A 151 23.50 22.43 -5.25
C ILE A 151 23.15 23.80 -5.84
N LYS A 152 22.67 23.82 -7.09
CA LYS A 152 22.16 25.02 -7.77
C LYS A 152 20.67 25.21 -7.55
N THR A 153 19.88 24.14 -7.61
CA THR A 153 18.42 24.21 -7.43
C THR A 153 17.86 23.00 -6.71
N ILE A 154 16.85 23.22 -5.88
CA ILE A 154 16.01 22.19 -5.25
C ILE A 154 14.57 22.46 -5.66
N SER A 155 13.87 21.45 -6.17
CA SER A 155 12.47 21.56 -6.57
C SER A 155 11.66 20.40 -6.02
N SER A 156 10.59 20.67 -5.27
CA SER A 156 9.64 19.63 -4.86
C SER A 156 8.84 19.17 -6.08
N ILE A 157 9.03 17.93 -6.51
CA ILE A 157 8.39 17.39 -7.72
C ILE A 157 7.27 16.39 -7.41
N HIS A 158 7.28 15.79 -6.21
CA HIS A 158 6.24 14.86 -5.77
C HIS A 158 6.07 14.89 -4.23
N GLU A 159 4.82 14.88 -3.74
CA GLU A 159 4.50 14.70 -2.31
C GLU A 159 3.54 13.52 -2.13
N GLY A 160 4.11 12.35 -1.82
CA GLY A 160 3.34 11.14 -1.59
C GLY A 160 2.63 11.15 -0.24
N LYS A 161 2.13 9.99 0.16
CA LYS A 161 1.51 9.81 1.49
C LYS A 161 2.54 9.77 2.62
N HIS A 162 3.70 9.18 2.35
CA HIS A 162 4.74 8.84 3.33
C HIS A 162 6.06 9.55 3.10
N HIS A 163 6.27 10.15 1.93
CA HIS A 163 7.52 10.81 1.59
C HIS A 163 7.31 12.01 0.67
N ARG A 164 8.34 12.85 0.60
CA ARG A 164 8.47 13.96 -0.33
C ARG A 164 9.68 13.72 -1.23
N VAL A 165 9.55 14.09 -2.50
CA VAL A 165 10.55 13.89 -3.54
C VAL A 165 11.00 15.25 -4.06
N TYR A 166 12.29 15.51 -3.96
CA TYR A 166 12.94 16.70 -4.48
C TYR A 166 13.83 16.35 -5.65
N LYS A 167 13.74 17.13 -6.73
CA LYS A 167 14.72 17.15 -7.81
C LYS A 167 15.83 18.13 -7.44
N LEU A 168 17.07 17.66 -7.52
CA LEU A 168 18.27 18.44 -7.29
C LEU A 168 18.98 18.68 -8.62
N SER A 169 19.47 19.88 -8.83
CA SER A 169 20.45 20.16 -9.88
C SER A 169 21.69 20.76 -9.25
N THR A 170 22.85 20.29 -9.69
CA THR A 170 24.15 20.70 -9.18
C THR A 170 24.90 21.50 -10.23
N ASN A 171 26.13 21.90 -9.91
CA ASN A 171 27.05 22.47 -10.87
C ASN A 171 27.66 21.45 -11.85
N VAL A 172 27.44 20.16 -11.64
CA VAL A 172 27.78 19.10 -12.61
C VAL A 172 26.69 19.04 -13.68
N GLU A 173 27.07 19.23 -14.95
CA GLU A 173 26.12 19.54 -16.03
C GLU A 173 25.19 18.37 -16.45
N SER A 174 25.49 17.13 -16.08
CA SER A 174 25.05 15.99 -16.87
C SER A 174 23.92 15.14 -16.29
N THR A 175 23.52 15.22 -15.01
CA THR A 175 22.27 14.57 -14.55
C THR A 175 21.73 15.16 -13.23
N PRO A 176 20.45 15.58 -13.18
CA PRO A 176 19.77 15.87 -11.92
C PRO A 176 19.75 14.65 -10.99
N LEU A 177 19.58 14.87 -9.69
CA LEU A 177 19.41 13.80 -8.70
C LEU A 177 18.02 13.88 -8.08
N ILE A 178 17.58 12.77 -7.49
CA ILE A 178 16.38 12.72 -6.66
C ILE A 178 16.78 12.55 -5.20
N LEU A 179 16.28 13.45 -4.37
CA LEU A 179 16.29 13.31 -2.92
C LEU A 179 14.90 12.94 -2.45
N ARG A 180 14.76 11.76 -1.84
CA ARG A 180 13.50 11.30 -1.26
C ARG A 180 13.60 11.30 0.26
N ILE A 181 12.66 11.99 0.91
CA ILE A 181 12.64 12.17 2.37
C ILE A 181 11.30 11.66 2.91
N PRO A 182 11.27 10.65 3.79
CA PRO A 182 10.05 10.24 4.48
C PRO A 182 9.55 11.36 5.42
N TYR A 183 8.23 11.46 5.58
CA TYR A 183 7.64 12.31 6.61
C TYR A 183 7.87 11.68 8.00
N ALA A 184 8.06 12.53 9.00
CA ALA A 184 8.21 12.13 10.40
C ALA A 184 6.84 11.80 11.06
N ILE A 185 6.02 11.00 10.38
CA ILE A 185 4.69 10.59 10.83
C ILE A 185 4.70 9.31 11.66
N ASP A 186 5.72 8.48 11.48
CA ASP A 186 5.97 7.26 12.24
C ASP A 186 7.25 7.44 13.08
N PRO A 187 7.44 6.65 14.16
CA PRO A 187 8.70 6.68 14.89
C PRO A 187 9.91 6.36 14.00
N ILE A 188 11.04 6.94 14.39
CA ILE A 188 12.28 6.90 13.63
C ILE A 188 12.76 5.46 13.39
N GLU A 189 12.53 4.55 14.34
CA GLU A 189 12.89 3.14 14.22
C GLU A 189 12.07 2.46 13.11
N THR A 190 10.78 2.74 13.04
CA THR A 190 9.90 2.23 11.98
C THR A 190 10.26 2.80 10.61
N ILE A 191 10.63 4.09 10.54
CA ILE A 191 11.13 4.70 9.30
C ILE A 191 12.45 4.04 8.88
N SER A 192 13.38 3.88 9.82
CA SER A 192 14.70 3.28 9.58
C SER A 192 14.59 1.86 9.05
N THR A 193 13.79 1.01 9.70
CA THR A 193 13.57 -0.39 9.27
C THR A 193 12.97 -0.46 7.86
N ARG A 194 11.92 0.31 7.57
CA ARG A 194 11.33 0.33 6.23
C ARG A 194 12.31 0.82 5.17
N LEU A 195 13.03 1.91 5.44
CA LEU A 195 13.96 2.49 4.48
C LEU A 195 15.11 1.53 4.16
N LYS A 196 15.67 0.84 5.14
CA LYS A 196 16.71 -0.19 4.92
C LYS A 196 16.21 -1.33 4.05
N SER A 197 15.01 -1.84 4.34
CA SER A 197 14.41 -2.91 3.55
C SER A 197 14.13 -2.47 2.11
N GLU A 198 13.65 -1.24 1.95
CA GLU A 198 13.32 -0.68 0.66
C GLU A 198 14.55 -0.54 -0.25
N VAL A 199 15.63 0.02 0.29
CA VAL A 199 16.91 0.14 -0.43
C VAL A 199 17.42 -1.24 -0.85
N ALA A 200 17.40 -2.21 0.06
CA ALA A 200 17.86 -3.57 -0.22
C ALA A 200 16.98 -4.29 -1.26
N THR A 201 15.66 -4.06 -1.23
CA THR A 201 14.72 -4.62 -2.19
C THR A 201 14.97 -4.06 -3.59
N GLN A 202 15.19 -2.73 -3.72
CA GLN A 202 15.55 -2.10 -4.99
C GLN A 202 16.86 -2.66 -5.55
N ASP A 203 17.87 -2.78 -4.69
CA ASP A 203 19.18 -3.31 -5.05
C ASP A 203 19.09 -4.77 -5.51
N TYR A 204 18.33 -5.62 -4.82
CA TYR A 204 18.07 -7.01 -5.22
C TYR A 204 17.30 -7.10 -6.55
N LEU A 205 16.24 -6.30 -6.73
CA LEU A 205 15.45 -6.28 -7.96
C LEU A 205 16.28 -5.91 -9.19
N GLN A 206 17.16 -4.91 -9.04
CA GLN A 206 18.06 -4.48 -10.10
C GLN A 206 19.05 -5.58 -10.48
N ASN A 207 19.72 -6.14 -9.48
CA ASN A 207 20.90 -6.97 -9.67
C ASN A 207 20.59 -8.45 -9.88
N ASN A 208 19.53 -8.98 -9.24
CA ASN A 208 19.17 -10.39 -9.33
C ASN A 208 18.03 -10.66 -10.31
N LEU A 209 17.08 -9.73 -10.46
CA LEU A 209 15.89 -9.94 -11.29
C LEU A 209 15.86 -9.08 -12.57
N GLY A 210 16.85 -8.21 -12.78
CA GLY A 210 16.94 -7.35 -13.97
C GLY A 210 15.74 -6.41 -14.12
N VAL A 211 15.11 -6.02 -13.02
CA VAL A 211 14.04 -5.02 -12.99
C VAL A 211 14.68 -3.64 -13.03
N SER A 212 14.22 -2.78 -13.92
CA SER A 212 14.70 -1.40 -13.98
C SER A 212 14.08 -0.60 -12.83
N VAL A 213 14.93 -0.13 -11.93
CA VAL A 213 14.61 0.74 -10.79
C VAL A 213 15.61 1.90 -10.78
N PRO A 214 15.28 3.07 -10.22
CA PRO A 214 16.25 4.14 -10.05
C PRO A 214 17.44 3.67 -9.21
N LYS A 215 18.66 3.92 -9.68
CA LYS A 215 19.87 3.60 -8.90
C LYS A 215 19.90 4.39 -7.60
N ILE A 216 20.10 3.71 -6.48
CA ILE A 216 20.32 4.36 -5.19
C ILE A 216 21.81 4.58 -5.01
N TYR A 217 22.20 5.81 -4.70
CA TYR A 217 23.60 6.18 -4.50
C TYR A 217 23.99 6.14 -3.03
N VAL A 218 23.23 6.87 -2.20
CA VAL A 218 23.49 7.03 -0.77
C VAL A 218 22.16 7.13 -0.04
N TYR A 219 22.08 6.55 1.17
CA TYR A 219 20.93 6.74 2.05
C TYR A 219 21.36 6.96 3.50
N GLY A 220 20.52 7.65 4.27
CA GLY A 220 20.62 7.79 5.72
C GLY A 220 19.38 7.20 6.36
N SER A 221 19.53 6.21 7.23
CA SER A 221 18.39 5.48 7.78
C SER A 221 17.74 6.13 9.01
N ASP A 222 18.44 7.02 9.70
CA ASP A 222 17.97 7.73 10.90
C ASP A 222 18.30 9.23 10.82
N ASN A 223 18.29 9.96 11.93
CA ASN A 223 18.65 11.38 11.99
C ASN A 223 20.13 11.64 12.33
N LYS A 224 20.95 10.60 12.50
CA LYS A 224 22.39 10.70 12.83
C LYS A 224 23.22 10.82 11.57
N ASN A 225 22.81 11.73 10.68
CA ASN A 225 23.48 12.00 9.42
C ASN A 225 23.46 13.50 9.11
N PRO A 226 24.24 13.99 8.13
CA PRO A 226 24.36 15.42 7.86
C PRO A 226 23.05 16.14 7.58
N LEU A 227 22.03 15.47 7.01
CA LEU A 227 20.73 16.09 6.73
C LEU A 227 19.85 16.22 7.98
N GLY A 228 20.15 15.48 9.05
CA GLY A 228 19.36 15.43 10.28
C GLY A 228 18.02 14.68 10.17
N VAL A 229 17.77 14.04 9.03
CA VAL A 229 16.55 13.27 8.75
C VAL A 229 16.89 12.02 7.92
N PRO A 230 16.08 10.96 7.97
CA PRO A 230 16.24 9.85 7.03
C PRO A 230 16.06 10.34 5.59
N PHE A 231 16.80 9.75 4.66
CA PHE A 231 16.73 10.12 3.25
C PHE A 231 17.27 9.02 2.34
N MET A 232 16.92 9.12 1.07
CA MET A 232 17.53 8.36 -0.03
C MET A 232 17.90 9.32 -1.16
N LEU A 233 19.13 9.25 -1.63
CA LEU A 233 19.62 9.95 -2.81
C LEU A 233 19.74 8.95 -3.96
N GLN A 234 19.03 9.22 -5.06
CA GLN A 234 18.89 8.28 -6.17
C GLN A 234 18.88 8.97 -7.54
N GLU A 235 18.96 8.14 -8.58
CA GLU A 235 18.92 8.53 -9.99
C GLU A 235 17.64 9.29 -10.36
N PHE A 236 17.78 10.31 -11.21
CA PHE A 236 16.65 10.95 -11.86
C PHE A 236 16.32 10.26 -13.18
N ILE A 237 15.10 9.73 -13.30
CA ILE A 237 14.58 9.18 -14.55
C ILE A 237 13.72 10.25 -15.24
N GLU A 238 14.14 10.66 -16.44
CA GLU A 238 13.35 11.61 -17.25
C GLU A 238 12.27 10.84 -18.01
N GLY A 239 11.01 11.00 -17.63
CA GLY A 239 9.92 10.29 -18.29
C GLY A 239 8.55 10.65 -17.77
N ASP A 240 7.54 10.01 -18.37
CA ASP A 240 6.14 10.15 -18.00
C ASP A 240 5.67 8.96 -17.17
N LEU A 241 4.75 9.19 -16.23
CA LEU A 241 4.12 8.07 -15.50
C LEU A 241 3.31 7.21 -16.45
N LEU A 242 3.43 5.88 -16.33
CA LEU A 242 2.65 4.91 -17.10
C LEU A 242 1.14 5.11 -16.89
N MET A 243 0.73 5.61 -15.71
CA MET A 243 -0.64 6.02 -15.40
C MET A 243 -1.26 6.96 -16.45
N LYS A 244 -0.47 7.80 -17.14
CA LYS A 244 -1.01 8.65 -18.23
C LYS A 244 -1.63 7.84 -19.37
N SER A 245 -1.24 6.58 -19.53
CA SER A 245 -1.75 5.65 -20.54
C SER A 245 -2.81 4.67 -19.98
N TRP A 246 -3.11 4.75 -18.69
CA TRP A 246 -4.09 3.87 -18.04
C TRP A 246 -5.49 4.47 -18.10
N ASP A 247 -6.33 3.95 -18.99
CA ASP A 247 -7.76 4.30 -19.06
C ASP A 247 -8.64 3.06 -18.76
N PRO A 248 -8.93 2.78 -17.48
CA PRO A 248 -9.67 1.59 -17.08
C PRO A 248 -11.14 1.62 -17.53
N LEU A 249 -11.69 2.79 -17.87
CA LEU A 249 -13.09 2.96 -18.26
C LEU A 249 -13.27 3.16 -19.76
N ALA A 250 -12.20 3.04 -20.56
CA ALA A 250 -12.27 3.05 -22.00
C ALA A 250 -13.29 2.02 -22.52
N ASP A 251 -14.13 2.45 -23.47
CA ASP A 251 -15.02 1.58 -24.22
C ASP A 251 -14.23 0.54 -25.02
N ASP A 252 -14.83 -0.61 -25.28
CA ASP A 252 -14.21 -1.62 -26.12
C ASP A 252 -13.95 -1.09 -27.53
N ALA A 253 -12.96 -1.67 -28.19
CA ALA A 253 -12.78 -1.51 -29.62
C ALA A 253 -13.91 -2.22 -30.40
N SER A 254 -13.81 -2.27 -31.73
CA SER A 254 -14.71 -3.08 -32.54
C SER A 254 -14.74 -4.55 -32.06
N GLU A 255 -15.95 -5.13 -32.01
CA GLU A 255 -16.20 -6.54 -31.64
C GLU A 255 -16.05 -6.91 -30.15
N GLY A 256 -16.20 -5.96 -29.21
CA GLY A 256 -16.16 -6.27 -27.76
C GLY A 256 -14.78 -6.70 -27.27
N LYS A 257 -13.73 -6.28 -28.00
CA LYS A 257 -12.33 -6.48 -27.61
C LYS A 257 -11.84 -5.31 -26.76
N PRO A 258 -11.02 -5.57 -25.73
CA PRO A 258 -10.47 -4.50 -24.91
C PRO A 258 -9.60 -3.55 -25.75
N PRO A 259 -9.53 -2.25 -25.41
CA PRO A 259 -8.68 -1.29 -26.10
C PRO A 259 -7.20 -1.70 -26.07
N ALA A 260 -6.51 -1.54 -27.20
CA ALA A 260 -5.09 -1.88 -27.31
C ALA A 260 -4.21 -1.11 -26.31
N ALA A 261 -4.53 0.16 -26.02
CA ALA A 261 -3.82 0.96 -25.03
C ALA A 261 -3.97 0.39 -23.60
N LEU A 262 -5.19 0.03 -23.21
CA LEU A 262 -5.48 -0.63 -21.94
C LEU A 262 -4.70 -1.96 -21.83
N GLN A 263 -4.82 -2.81 -22.85
CA GLN A 263 -4.16 -4.11 -22.86
C GLN A 263 -2.63 -3.98 -22.81
N LYS A 264 -2.07 -2.96 -23.48
CA LYS A 264 -0.63 -2.65 -23.41
C LYS A 264 -0.18 -2.36 -21.98
N VAL A 265 -0.90 -1.51 -21.24
CA VAL A 265 -0.56 -1.22 -19.84
C VAL A 265 -0.67 -2.46 -18.96
N VAL A 266 -1.73 -3.27 -19.12
CA VAL A 266 -1.88 -4.53 -18.38
C VAL A 266 -0.70 -5.46 -18.64
N ASN A 267 -0.31 -5.65 -19.91
CA ASN A 267 0.82 -6.51 -20.27
C ASN A 267 2.14 -5.98 -19.71
N GLN A 268 2.40 -4.68 -19.81
CA GLN A 268 3.59 -4.06 -19.24
C GLN A 268 3.69 -4.26 -17.72
N MET A 269 2.58 -4.10 -17.00
CA MET A 269 2.51 -4.35 -15.57
C MET A 269 2.65 -5.85 -15.24
N ALA A 270 2.09 -6.73 -16.06
CA ALA A 270 2.21 -8.19 -15.90
C ALA A 270 3.63 -8.68 -16.17
N ASP A 271 4.36 -8.08 -17.12
CA ASP A 271 5.78 -8.36 -17.36
C ASP A 271 6.64 -7.95 -16.17
N LEU A 272 6.38 -6.78 -15.58
CA LEU A 272 7.05 -6.35 -14.35
C LEU A 272 6.74 -7.29 -13.19
N HIS A 273 5.47 -7.61 -12.97
CA HIS A 273 5.04 -8.56 -11.94
C HIS A 273 5.71 -9.93 -12.11
N SER A 274 5.77 -10.43 -13.34
CA SER A 274 6.41 -11.71 -13.69
C SER A 274 7.88 -11.75 -13.28
N LYS A 275 8.63 -10.66 -13.51
CA LYS A 275 10.03 -10.57 -13.06
C LYS A 275 10.15 -10.49 -11.54
N VAL A 276 9.24 -9.78 -10.88
CA VAL A 276 9.25 -9.62 -9.43
C VAL A 276 9.01 -10.96 -8.73
N ILE A 277 8.06 -11.76 -9.22
CA ILE A 277 7.68 -13.02 -8.58
C ILE A 277 8.57 -14.20 -9.01
N SER A 278 9.51 -14.03 -9.94
CA SER A 278 10.41 -15.11 -10.36
C SER A 278 11.46 -15.46 -9.29
N GLY A 279 11.69 -14.57 -8.32
CA GLY A 279 12.52 -14.87 -7.15
C GLY A 279 11.74 -15.70 -6.13
N GLU A 280 12.27 -16.88 -5.80
CA GLU A 280 11.77 -17.75 -4.73
C GLU A 280 12.70 -17.70 -3.53
N PHE A 281 12.11 -17.79 -2.34
CA PHE A 281 12.80 -17.58 -1.08
C PHE A 281 12.48 -18.70 -0.09
N GLY A 282 13.46 -19.06 0.73
CA GLY A 282 13.32 -20.05 1.80
C GLY A 282 12.66 -19.51 3.08
N ALA A 283 12.31 -18.22 3.11
CA ALA A 283 11.72 -17.56 4.27
C ALA A 283 10.66 -16.52 3.90
N THR A 284 9.75 -16.24 4.84
CA THR A 284 8.77 -15.15 4.77
C THR A 284 9.25 -13.98 5.63
N GLY A 285 9.19 -12.76 5.11
CA GLY A 285 9.70 -11.56 5.77
C GLY A 285 9.87 -10.40 4.79
N SER A 286 10.89 -9.57 4.97
CA SER A 286 11.27 -8.55 3.99
C SER A 286 12.76 -8.63 3.65
N ILE A 287 13.15 -8.19 2.46
CA ILE A 287 14.56 -8.20 2.01
C ILE A 287 15.32 -7.08 2.72
N TYR A 288 16.52 -7.37 3.21
CA TYR A 288 17.49 -6.42 3.76
C TYR A 288 18.89 -6.71 3.24
N PHE A 289 19.81 -5.76 3.42
CA PHE A 289 21.22 -6.10 3.40
C PHE A 289 21.56 -6.93 4.64
N LYS A 290 22.42 -7.93 4.45
CA LYS A 290 22.81 -8.88 5.48
C LYS A 290 23.28 -8.21 6.77
N ASP A 291 24.04 -7.12 6.67
CA ASP A 291 24.64 -6.41 7.81
C ASP A 291 23.70 -5.39 8.47
N ASP A 292 22.52 -5.15 7.90
CA ASP A 292 21.49 -4.32 8.52
C ASP A 292 20.62 -5.07 9.52
N VAL A 293 20.71 -6.41 9.52
CA VAL A 293 19.90 -7.29 10.36
C VAL A 293 20.83 -8.17 11.23
N PRO A 294 20.63 -8.20 12.55
CA PRO A 294 21.34 -9.12 13.44
C PRO A 294 21.19 -10.57 12.99
N GLU A 295 22.21 -11.39 13.26
CA GLU A 295 22.27 -12.78 12.80
C GLU A 295 21.11 -13.64 13.32
N ASP A 296 20.65 -13.40 14.55
CA ASP A 296 19.52 -14.07 15.19
C ASP A 296 18.15 -13.64 14.63
N LYS A 297 18.12 -12.64 13.75
CA LYS A 297 16.88 -12.05 13.19
C LYS A 297 16.83 -12.07 11.67
N ARG A 298 17.73 -12.84 11.04
CA ARG A 298 17.76 -13.02 9.58
C ARG A 298 17.70 -14.49 9.21
N MET A 299 17.10 -14.77 8.07
CA MET A 299 17.07 -16.07 7.41
C MET A 299 17.45 -15.86 5.95
N ASP A 300 17.70 -16.97 5.23
CA ASP A 300 17.82 -16.99 3.78
C ASP A 300 18.83 -15.95 3.23
N VAL A 301 20.12 -16.18 3.51
CA VAL A 301 21.19 -15.29 3.05
C VAL A 301 21.45 -15.55 1.57
N ILE A 302 21.18 -14.54 0.74
CA ILE A 302 21.23 -14.61 -0.72
C ILE A 302 22.51 -13.94 -1.21
N ASP A 303 23.31 -14.68 -1.97
CA ASP A 303 24.59 -14.24 -2.56
C ASP A 303 25.56 -13.59 -1.55
N GLY A 304 25.43 -13.93 -0.26
CA GLY A 304 26.21 -13.35 0.82
C GLY A 304 25.93 -11.86 1.13
N ARG A 305 24.99 -11.23 0.41
CA ARG A 305 24.73 -9.78 0.43
C ARG A 305 23.37 -9.42 1.01
N TRP A 306 22.32 -10.15 0.62
CA TRP A 306 20.96 -9.91 1.09
C TRP A 306 20.53 -10.99 2.08
N CYS A 307 19.49 -10.69 2.85
CA CYS A 307 18.82 -11.66 3.69
C CYS A 307 17.32 -11.35 3.80
N ILE A 308 16.55 -12.33 4.27
CA ILE A 308 15.17 -12.13 4.70
C ILE A 308 15.18 -11.82 6.21
N GLY A 309 14.67 -10.65 6.57
CA GLY A 309 14.58 -10.16 7.94
C GLY A 309 13.14 -9.83 8.34
N PRO A 310 12.96 -9.04 9.42
CA PRO A 310 11.64 -8.67 9.93
C PRO A 310 10.75 -8.02 8.87
N ILE A 311 9.49 -8.41 8.80
CA ILE A 311 8.54 -7.94 7.78
C ILE A 311 8.29 -6.43 7.88
N THR A 312 8.21 -5.75 6.73
CA THR A 312 7.91 -4.30 6.65
C THR A 312 6.49 -3.98 6.16
N GLU A 313 5.67 -5.01 5.89
CA GLU A 313 4.28 -4.85 5.44
C GLU A 313 3.50 -3.92 6.39
N ARG A 314 2.85 -2.90 5.81
CA ARG A 314 2.34 -1.72 6.55
C ARG A 314 1.46 -2.07 7.75
N SER A 315 0.66 -3.12 7.66
CA SER A 315 -0.25 -3.60 8.70
C SER A 315 0.46 -3.97 10.00
N PHE A 316 1.73 -4.39 9.96
CA PHE A 316 2.51 -4.75 11.15
C PHE A 316 3.02 -3.53 11.94
N TRP A 317 3.08 -2.35 11.32
CA TRP A 317 3.71 -1.16 11.93
C TRP A 317 2.74 0.01 12.15
N LYS A 318 1.71 0.09 11.30
CA LYS A 318 0.73 1.17 11.32
C LYS A 318 -0.17 1.09 12.56
N HIS A 319 -0.35 2.24 13.23
CA HIS A 319 -1.23 2.42 14.40
C HIS A 319 -0.98 1.45 15.57
N LYS A 320 0.29 1.11 15.84
CA LYS A 320 0.70 0.19 16.90
C LYS A 320 0.99 0.86 18.25
N LEU A 321 0.23 1.90 18.60
CA LEU A 321 0.44 2.67 19.84
C LEU A 321 0.22 1.82 21.10
N GLY A 322 -0.83 0.98 21.11
CA GLY A 322 -1.11 0.12 22.26
C GLY A 322 -0.01 -0.91 22.48
N LEU A 323 0.52 -1.48 21.40
CA LEU A 323 1.64 -2.42 21.46
C LEU A 323 2.90 -1.76 22.06
N ARG A 324 3.22 -0.52 21.65
CA ARG A 324 4.38 0.22 22.15
C ARG A 324 4.26 0.63 23.61
N ALA A 325 3.04 0.83 24.10
CA ALA A 325 2.80 1.14 25.50
C ALA A 325 2.93 -0.09 26.40
N ASN A 326 2.79 -1.29 25.84
CA ASN A 326 2.90 -2.54 26.57
C ASN A 326 4.37 -3.00 26.65
N LYS A 327 4.96 -2.94 27.85
CA LYS A 327 6.37 -3.33 28.06
C LYS A 327 6.59 -4.84 28.07
N ASP A 328 5.53 -5.62 28.26
CA ASP A 328 5.61 -7.08 28.39
C ASP A 328 5.57 -7.79 27.03
N VAL A 329 5.22 -7.06 25.96
CA VAL A 329 5.09 -7.59 24.60
C VAL A 329 6.05 -6.86 23.66
N SER A 330 7.14 -7.53 23.30
CA SER A 330 8.08 -6.99 22.31
C SER A 330 7.46 -7.08 20.91
N PRO A 331 7.39 -5.97 20.14
CA PRO A 331 6.91 -6.01 18.76
C PRO A 331 7.64 -7.03 17.89
N GLY A 332 8.93 -7.26 18.16
CA GLY A 332 9.78 -8.22 17.43
C GLY A 332 9.23 -9.65 17.42
N GLN A 333 8.41 -10.04 18.39
CA GLN A 333 7.81 -11.38 18.48
C GLN A 333 6.90 -11.70 17.28
N PHE A 334 6.35 -10.68 16.62
CA PHE A 334 5.38 -10.85 15.53
C PHE A 334 5.93 -10.47 14.16
N LEU A 335 7.22 -10.16 14.05
CA LEU A 335 7.76 -9.57 12.82
C LEU A 335 8.55 -10.56 11.96
N GLY A 336 8.77 -11.78 12.44
CA GLY A 336 9.59 -12.76 11.74
C GLY A 336 11.08 -12.38 11.72
N PRO A 337 11.87 -12.89 10.76
CA PRO A 337 11.44 -13.72 9.63
C PRO A 337 10.88 -15.08 10.08
N TRP A 338 10.16 -15.76 9.18
CA TRP A 338 9.61 -17.09 9.42
C TRP A 338 10.08 -18.07 8.34
N ASP A 339 10.14 -19.35 8.69
CA ASP A 339 10.42 -20.43 7.74
C ASP A 339 9.40 -20.40 6.58
N GLY A 340 9.88 -20.51 5.35
CA GLY A 340 9.05 -20.52 4.14
C GLY A 340 8.06 -21.68 4.08
N ALA A 341 8.33 -22.78 4.80
CA ALA A 341 7.42 -23.92 4.91
C ALA A 341 6.20 -23.62 5.81
N ASP A 342 6.29 -22.67 6.75
CA ASP A 342 5.13 -22.19 7.52
C ASP A 342 4.43 -21.05 6.77
N VAL A 343 3.64 -21.44 5.77
CA VAL A 343 2.87 -20.53 4.92
C VAL A 343 1.84 -19.69 5.69
N THR A 344 1.51 -20.09 6.92
CA THR A 344 0.47 -19.46 7.75
C THR A 344 1.04 -18.51 8.80
N ALA A 345 2.37 -18.52 9.02
CA ALA A 345 3.05 -17.73 10.04
C ALA A 345 2.70 -16.25 9.94
N ILE A 346 2.72 -15.67 8.74
CA ILE A 346 2.40 -14.26 8.51
C ILE A 346 0.96 -13.92 8.91
N VAL A 347 -0.01 -14.80 8.61
CA VAL A 347 -1.42 -14.60 8.95
C VAL A 347 -1.61 -14.68 10.46
N LYS A 348 -1.02 -15.71 11.08
CA LYS A 348 -1.06 -15.92 12.53
C LYS A 348 -0.50 -14.72 13.28
N ASN A 349 0.66 -14.23 12.86
CA ASN A 349 1.35 -13.12 13.51
C ASN A 349 0.67 -11.77 13.26
N LEU A 350 0.03 -11.57 12.10
CA LEU A 350 -0.80 -10.38 11.87
C LEU A 350 -2.00 -10.33 12.84
N GLY A 351 -2.68 -11.47 13.06
CA GLY A 351 -3.71 -11.54 14.09
C GLY A 351 -3.13 -11.27 15.49
N GLY A 352 -1.96 -11.82 15.79
CA GLY A 352 -1.34 -11.70 17.12
C GLY A 352 -0.96 -10.28 17.46
N ILE A 353 -0.32 -9.57 16.52
CA ILE A 353 0.11 -8.19 16.72
C ILE A 353 -1.07 -7.21 16.82
N GLU A 354 -2.15 -7.44 16.06
CA GLU A 354 -3.34 -6.59 16.13
C GLU A 354 -4.14 -6.82 17.41
N ALA A 355 -4.27 -8.08 17.86
CA ALA A 355 -4.86 -8.39 19.16
C ALA A 355 -4.04 -7.80 20.31
N ALA A 356 -2.71 -7.92 20.28
CA ALA A 356 -1.82 -7.34 21.27
C ALA A 356 -1.91 -5.80 21.30
N ASN A 357 -2.00 -5.17 20.13
CA ASN A 357 -2.19 -3.73 20.03
C ASN A 357 -3.54 -3.27 20.61
N ALA A 358 -4.64 -3.97 20.29
CA ALA A 358 -5.96 -3.67 20.83
C ALA A 358 -6.00 -3.86 22.36
N ARG A 359 -5.39 -4.91 22.90
CA ARG A 359 -5.19 -5.10 24.35
C ARG A 359 -4.43 -3.96 24.98
N GLY A 360 -3.30 -3.55 24.40
CA GLY A 360 -2.52 -2.43 24.92
C GLY A 360 -3.31 -1.12 24.95
N ARG A 361 -4.14 -0.86 23.94
CA ARG A 361 -5.06 0.31 23.95
C ARG A 361 -6.13 0.20 25.03
N LEU A 362 -6.69 -0.99 25.26
CA LEU A 362 -7.62 -1.23 26.37
C LEU A 362 -6.96 -0.96 27.72
N SER A 363 -5.75 -1.47 27.95
CA SER A 363 -5.01 -1.23 29.19
C SER A 363 -4.76 0.25 29.43
N LEU A 364 -4.46 1.03 28.38
CA LEU A 364 -4.32 2.49 28.50
C LEU A 364 -5.63 3.18 28.87
N ILE A 365 -6.78 2.73 28.32
CA ILE A 365 -8.10 3.25 28.68
C ILE A 365 -8.43 2.92 30.14
N ASP A 366 -8.20 1.66 30.55
CA ASP A 366 -8.47 1.20 31.92
C ASP A 366 -7.59 1.91 32.95
N ALA A 367 -6.37 2.29 32.58
CA ALA A 367 -5.46 3.11 33.38
C ALA A 367 -5.75 4.62 33.33
N GLY A 368 -6.82 5.07 32.67
CA GLY A 368 -7.16 6.50 32.53
C GLY A 368 -6.15 7.30 31.71
N SER A 369 -5.28 6.63 30.94
CA SER A 369 -4.15 7.20 30.19
C SER A 369 -4.45 7.36 28.69
N SER A 370 -5.71 7.21 28.28
CA SER A 370 -6.17 7.37 26.89
C SER A 370 -7.45 8.18 26.83
N SER A 371 -7.55 9.06 25.83
CA SER A 371 -8.79 9.81 25.52
C SER A 371 -9.81 8.99 24.71
N GLU A 372 -9.53 7.72 24.43
CA GLU A 372 -10.36 6.83 23.58
C GLU A 372 -11.36 5.98 24.39
N ALA A 373 -11.92 6.52 25.48
CA ALA A 373 -12.80 5.75 26.38
C ALA A 373 -14.06 5.20 25.67
N ASP A 374 -14.56 5.94 24.68
CA ASP A 374 -15.67 5.57 23.80
C ASP A 374 -15.37 4.34 22.93
N LYS A 375 -14.09 4.03 22.69
CA LYS A 375 -13.67 2.90 21.85
C LYS A 375 -13.55 1.58 22.60
N LYS A 376 -13.79 1.55 23.91
CA LYS A 376 -13.59 0.36 24.75
C LYS A 376 -14.37 -0.86 24.23
N GLY A 377 -15.61 -0.68 23.78
CA GLY A 377 -16.42 -1.75 23.18
C GLY A 377 -15.77 -2.31 21.91
N VAL A 378 -15.48 -1.43 20.93
CA VAL A 378 -14.84 -1.78 19.66
C VAL A 378 -13.50 -2.49 19.86
N LEU A 379 -12.68 -2.04 20.80
CA LEU A 379 -11.38 -2.65 21.07
C LEU A 379 -11.48 -4.07 21.64
N ARG A 380 -12.51 -4.37 22.46
CA ARG A 380 -12.74 -5.76 22.93
C ARG A 380 -13.09 -6.68 21.78
N GLU A 381 -13.93 -6.20 20.86
CA GLU A 381 -14.29 -6.96 19.66
C GLU A 381 -13.08 -7.16 18.75
N GLN A 382 -12.25 -6.13 18.56
CA GLN A 382 -10.97 -6.25 17.85
C GLN A 382 -10.08 -7.35 18.44
N VAL A 383 -9.92 -7.40 19.78
CA VAL A 383 -9.15 -8.46 20.43
C VAL A 383 -9.70 -9.84 20.05
N SER A 384 -11.00 -10.05 20.17
CA SER A 384 -11.64 -11.33 19.83
C SER A 384 -11.45 -11.71 18.36
N THR A 385 -11.74 -10.79 17.43
CA THR A 385 -11.61 -11.03 15.99
C THR A 385 -10.18 -11.36 15.58
N PHE A 386 -9.18 -10.62 16.10
CA PHE A 386 -7.79 -10.85 15.70
C PHE A 386 -7.18 -12.08 16.39
N GLU A 387 -7.63 -12.45 17.59
CA GLU A 387 -7.31 -13.76 18.16
C GLU A 387 -7.91 -14.89 17.33
N ASN A 388 -9.14 -14.73 16.84
CA ASN A 388 -9.77 -15.70 15.94
C ASN A 388 -9.00 -15.83 14.63
N LEU A 389 -8.52 -14.71 14.05
CA LEU A 389 -7.62 -14.74 12.89
C LEU A 389 -6.33 -15.53 13.18
N SER A 390 -5.72 -15.33 14.34
CA SER A 390 -4.54 -16.12 14.74
C SER A 390 -4.83 -17.60 14.95
N LYS A 391 -5.99 -17.93 15.53
CA LYS A 391 -6.42 -19.31 15.81
C LYS A 391 -6.74 -20.08 14.52
N ILE A 392 -7.39 -19.44 13.55
CA ILE A 392 -7.76 -20.08 12.29
C ILE A 392 -6.59 -20.20 11.32
N ALA A 393 -5.59 -19.31 11.38
CA ALA A 393 -4.44 -19.27 10.47
C ALA A 393 -3.83 -20.66 10.15
N PRO A 394 -3.43 -21.50 11.12
CA PRO A 394 -2.85 -22.82 10.85
C PRO A 394 -3.84 -23.84 10.26
N CYS A 395 -5.11 -23.49 10.12
CA CYS A 395 -6.16 -24.31 9.53
C CYS A 395 -6.57 -23.82 8.14
N LEU A 396 -6.02 -22.71 7.62
CA LEU A 396 -6.38 -22.16 6.32
C LEU A 396 -5.73 -22.92 5.16
N PHE A 397 -4.50 -23.40 5.38
CA PHE A 397 -3.70 -24.11 4.39
C PHE A 397 -2.99 -25.29 5.07
N ASP A 398 -2.86 -26.41 4.36
CA ASP A 398 -2.02 -27.54 4.78
C ASP A 398 -0.73 -27.51 3.97
N SER A 399 0.36 -27.08 4.59
CA SER A 399 1.68 -27.01 3.97
C SER A 399 2.55 -28.24 4.24
N SER A 400 1.97 -29.35 4.73
CA SER A 400 2.73 -30.59 4.89
C SER A 400 3.04 -31.23 3.54
N ASP A 401 4.24 -31.82 3.40
CA ASP A 401 4.65 -32.53 2.17
C ASP A 401 3.61 -33.56 1.72
N LYS A 402 2.99 -34.24 2.69
CA LYS A 402 1.93 -35.22 2.44
C LYS A 402 0.68 -34.57 1.83
N ALA A 403 0.24 -33.43 2.36
CA ALA A 403 -0.92 -32.73 1.85
C ALA A 403 -0.66 -32.14 0.46
N ILE A 404 0.55 -31.60 0.24
CA ILE A 404 0.98 -31.11 -1.07
C ILE A 404 1.01 -32.25 -2.09
N ALA A 405 1.65 -33.38 -1.76
CA ALA A 405 1.77 -34.54 -2.64
C ALA A 405 0.43 -35.22 -2.97
N SER A 406 -0.55 -35.12 -2.06
CA SER A 406 -1.90 -35.68 -2.25
C SER A 406 -2.94 -34.65 -2.70
N SER A 407 -2.52 -33.40 -2.94
CA SER A 407 -3.43 -32.30 -3.24
C SER A 407 -4.10 -32.48 -4.60
N LYS A 408 -5.40 -32.15 -4.64
CA LYS A 408 -6.16 -32.03 -5.89
C LYS A 408 -5.97 -30.67 -6.55
N ILE A 409 -5.29 -29.74 -5.88
CA ILE A 409 -4.97 -28.41 -6.39
C ILE A 409 -3.69 -28.53 -7.24
N PRO A 410 -3.76 -28.31 -8.56
CA PRO A 410 -2.56 -28.30 -9.41
C PRO A 410 -1.54 -27.27 -8.92
N ASN A 411 -0.26 -27.62 -8.97
CA ASN A 411 0.86 -26.74 -8.64
C ASN A 411 0.73 -26.07 -7.26
N LEU A 412 0.16 -26.78 -6.26
CA LEU A 412 -0.01 -26.24 -4.91
C LEU A 412 1.31 -25.75 -4.32
N GLN A 413 2.40 -26.50 -4.53
CA GLN A 413 3.73 -26.13 -4.06
C GLN A 413 4.16 -24.76 -4.59
N GLU A 414 3.99 -24.50 -5.89
CA GLU A 414 4.36 -23.22 -6.52
C GLU A 414 3.63 -22.02 -5.90
N MET A 415 2.39 -22.22 -5.48
CA MET A 415 1.61 -21.20 -4.78
C MET A 415 2.03 -21.03 -3.31
N MET A 416 2.58 -22.07 -2.68
CA MET A 416 3.05 -22.02 -1.29
C MET A 416 4.44 -21.40 -1.18
N ASN A 417 5.26 -21.48 -2.23
CA ASN A 417 6.60 -20.90 -2.24
C ASN A 417 6.53 -19.38 -1.98
N PRO A 418 7.32 -18.87 -1.01
CA PRO A 418 7.45 -17.44 -0.78
C PRO A 418 8.07 -16.73 -1.99
N ARG A 419 7.38 -15.70 -2.48
CA ARG A 419 7.81 -14.85 -3.60
C ARG A 419 7.70 -13.38 -3.18
N LEU A 420 8.44 -12.49 -3.84
CA LEU A 420 8.38 -11.06 -3.55
C LEU A 420 6.98 -10.50 -3.90
N TYR A 421 6.40 -9.76 -2.96
CA TYR A 421 5.13 -9.05 -3.10
C TYR A 421 5.35 -7.55 -2.99
N LEU A 422 4.85 -6.81 -3.98
CA LEU A 422 4.92 -5.35 -4.03
C LEU A 422 3.51 -4.77 -3.79
N PRO A 423 3.25 -4.17 -2.62
CA PRO A 423 1.90 -3.71 -2.26
C PRO A 423 1.39 -2.55 -3.14
N ASP A 424 2.28 -1.74 -3.69
CA ASP A 424 1.95 -0.59 -4.54
C ASP A 424 2.41 -0.78 -5.99
N LEU A 425 2.34 -2.01 -6.51
CA LEU A 425 2.49 -2.27 -7.94
C LEU A 425 1.34 -1.60 -8.71
N ASP A 426 1.59 -0.38 -9.19
CA ASP A 426 0.60 0.50 -9.79
C ASP A 426 1.24 1.31 -10.93
N PRO A 427 0.54 1.57 -12.06
CA PRO A 427 1.04 2.45 -13.11
C PRO A 427 1.44 3.87 -12.63
N LEU A 428 0.93 4.35 -11.49
CA LEU A 428 1.37 5.60 -10.85
C LEU A 428 2.81 5.54 -10.35
N ASN A 429 3.30 4.34 -10.05
CA ASN A 429 4.64 4.08 -9.56
C ASN A 429 5.56 3.55 -10.66
N VAL A 430 5.23 3.76 -11.94
CA VAL A 430 6.08 3.36 -13.06
C VAL A 430 6.35 4.56 -13.96
N ILE A 431 7.62 4.87 -14.21
CA ILE A 431 8.05 5.86 -15.21
C ILE A 431 8.39 5.16 -16.52
N VAL A 432 7.88 5.68 -17.63
CA VAL A 432 8.34 5.34 -18.98
C VAL A 432 9.47 6.30 -19.33
N ASP A 433 10.70 5.80 -19.37
CA ASP A 433 11.88 6.60 -19.70
C ASP A 433 11.76 7.19 -21.10
N LYS A 434 12.01 8.50 -21.23
CA LYS A 434 11.83 9.24 -22.47
C LYS A 434 12.80 8.83 -23.57
N LYS A 435 14.00 8.37 -23.21
CA LYS A 435 15.06 8.03 -24.17
C LYS A 435 14.96 6.58 -24.64
N SER A 436 14.78 5.65 -23.71
CA SER A 436 14.83 4.21 -23.96
C SER A 436 13.46 3.54 -24.00
N SER A 437 12.38 4.23 -23.60
CA SER A 437 11.05 3.64 -23.37
C SER A 437 11.02 2.50 -22.35
N LYS A 438 12.10 2.31 -21.57
CA LYS A 438 12.14 1.33 -20.48
C LYS A 438 11.23 1.76 -19.34
N LEU A 439 10.66 0.78 -18.65
CA LEU A 439 9.80 0.98 -17.50
C LEU A 439 10.64 0.96 -16.22
N TYR A 440 10.63 2.05 -15.48
CA TYR A 440 11.27 2.16 -14.18
C TYR A 440 10.23 2.08 -13.08
N LEU A 441 10.26 1.00 -12.30
CA LEU A 441 9.40 0.82 -11.15
C LEU A 441 9.93 1.65 -9.96
N LEU A 442 9.02 2.31 -9.28
CA LEU A 442 9.24 3.18 -8.15
C LEU A 442 8.50 2.63 -6.92
N ASP A 443 8.88 3.15 -5.75
CA ASP A 443 8.19 2.93 -4.47
C ASP A 443 8.09 1.46 -4.05
N PHE A 444 9.00 1.05 -3.17
CA PHE A 444 9.09 -0.31 -2.66
C PHE A 444 8.73 -0.37 -1.17
N GLU A 445 8.15 0.70 -0.63
CA GLU A 445 7.83 0.81 0.79
C GLU A 445 6.83 -0.29 1.22
N GLY A 446 7.24 -1.11 2.17
CA GLY A 446 6.40 -2.19 2.70
C GLY A 446 6.36 -3.44 1.82
N SER A 447 7.27 -3.56 0.84
CA SER A 447 7.49 -4.79 0.09
C SER A 447 7.92 -5.93 1.03
N CYS A 448 7.42 -7.12 0.75
CA CYS A 448 7.70 -8.30 1.57
C CYS A 448 7.75 -9.56 0.72
N VAL A 449 8.46 -10.56 1.21
CA VAL A 449 8.44 -11.92 0.68
C VAL A 449 7.39 -12.71 1.45
N LYS A 450 6.41 -13.30 0.74
CA LYS A 450 5.36 -14.14 1.33
C LYS A 450 4.80 -15.16 0.33
N PRO A 451 4.20 -16.27 0.79
CA PRO A 451 3.59 -17.28 -0.06
C PRO A 451 2.69 -16.66 -1.13
N PHE A 452 2.85 -17.09 -2.40
CA PHE A 452 2.07 -16.52 -3.50
C PHE A 452 0.56 -16.70 -3.32
N ILE A 453 0.13 -17.77 -2.65
CA ILE A 453 -1.27 -18.02 -2.30
C ILE A 453 -1.87 -16.93 -1.42
N LEU A 454 -1.05 -16.12 -0.73
CA LEU A 454 -1.47 -14.97 0.08
C LEU A 454 -1.41 -13.62 -0.68
N GLN A 455 -0.97 -13.61 -1.94
CA GLN A 455 -0.79 -12.39 -2.73
C GLN A 455 -2.03 -12.05 -3.58
N ASN A 456 -2.52 -10.82 -3.47
CA ASN A 456 -3.68 -10.34 -4.24
C ASN A 456 -3.32 -9.81 -5.62
N SER A 457 -4.35 -9.65 -6.46
CA SER A 457 -4.21 -8.84 -7.67
C SER A 457 -3.82 -7.41 -7.29
N PRO A 458 -3.01 -6.72 -8.11
CA PRO A 458 -2.65 -5.34 -7.83
C PRO A 458 -3.86 -4.41 -7.71
N LYS A 459 -3.77 -3.42 -6.82
CA LYS A 459 -4.90 -2.54 -6.48
C LYS A 459 -5.45 -1.74 -7.65
N PHE A 460 -4.62 -1.37 -8.64
CA PHE A 460 -5.07 -0.61 -9.81
C PHE A 460 -6.10 -1.37 -10.67
N ILE A 461 -6.07 -2.71 -10.64
CA ILE A 461 -6.89 -3.58 -11.49
C ILE A 461 -7.88 -4.45 -10.71
N GLU A 462 -7.69 -4.58 -9.40
CA GLU A 462 -8.56 -5.38 -8.53
C GLU A 462 -10.01 -4.87 -8.54
N TYR A 463 -10.95 -5.81 -8.53
CA TYR A 463 -12.37 -5.51 -8.44
C TYR A 463 -13.07 -6.58 -7.62
N GLU A 464 -13.78 -6.17 -6.57
CA GLU A 464 -14.51 -7.08 -5.67
C GLU A 464 -16.03 -7.02 -5.86
N GLY A 465 -16.53 -6.10 -6.71
CA GLY A 465 -17.95 -5.99 -7.00
C GLY A 465 -18.49 -7.13 -7.87
N PRO A 466 -19.80 -7.11 -8.16
CA PRO A 466 -20.46 -8.07 -9.05
C PRO A 466 -19.73 -8.18 -10.38
N LYS A 467 -19.81 -9.34 -11.03
CA LYS A 467 -19.17 -9.57 -12.33
C LYS A 467 -20.20 -9.56 -13.45
N ILE A 468 -19.86 -8.89 -14.55
CA ILE A 468 -20.56 -8.98 -15.84
C ILE A 468 -19.47 -9.22 -16.88
N TYR A 469 -19.48 -10.37 -17.55
CA TYR A 469 -18.49 -10.75 -18.57
C TYR A 469 -18.98 -10.48 -19.98
N ASP A 470 -20.29 -10.52 -20.21
CA ASP A 470 -20.93 -10.23 -21.48
C ASP A 470 -22.26 -9.53 -21.23
N ILE A 471 -22.30 -8.20 -21.42
CA ILE A 471 -23.50 -7.39 -21.19
C ILE A 471 -24.69 -7.94 -21.99
N LYS A 472 -24.48 -8.27 -23.26
CA LYS A 472 -25.57 -8.68 -24.17
C LYS A 472 -26.19 -10.01 -23.76
N LYS A 473 -25.39 -10.94 -23.23
CA LYS A 473 -25.87 -12.26 -22.79
C LYS A 473 -26.42 -12.27 -21.37
N GLU A 474 -25.80 -11.53 -20.46
CA GLU A 474 -26.15 -11.57 -19.05
C GLU A 474 -27.26 -10.57 -18.69
N ILE A 475 -27.42 -9.51 -19.48
CA ILE A 475 -28.42 -8.45 -19.28
C ILE A 475 -29.24 -8.26 -20.58
N PRO A 476 -30.22 -9.14 -20.87
CA PRO A 476 -30.98 -9.10 -22.13
C PRO A 476 -31.74 -7.78 -22.37
N ASP A 477 -32.23 -7.14 -21.31
CA ASP A 477 -32.98 -5.88 -21.38
C ASP A 477 -32.08 -4.63 -21.26
N PHE A 478 -30.76 -4.77 -21.44
CA PHE A 478 -29.80 -3.67 -21.29
C PHE A 478 -30.19 -2.44 -22.12
N ASP A 479 -30.64 -2.64 -23.37
CA ASP A 479 -31.00 -1.54 -24.27
C ASP A 479 -32.27 -0.79 -23.81
N GLN A 480 -33.12 -1.42 -23.01
CA GLN A 480 -34.36 -0.85 -22.46
C GLN A 480 -34.16 -0.11 -21.13
N MET A 481 -32.99 -0.29 -20.49
CA MET A 481 -32.64 0.39 -19.23
C MET A 481 -32.44 1.89 -19.41
N ASN A 482 -32.61 2.65 -18.32
CA ASN A 482 -32.27 4.07 -18.31
C ASN A 482 -30.75 4.29 -18.32
N ASP A 483 -30.32 5.52 -18.60
CA ASP A 483 -28.89 5.84 -18.77
C ASP A 483 -28.04 5.55 -17.53
N ASN A 484 -28.60 5.75 -16.33
CA ASN A 484 -27.90 5.48 -15.08
C ASN A 484 -27.69 3.97 -14.86
N GLU A 485 -28.70 3.16 -15.13
CA GLU A 485 -28.62 1.70 -15.06
C GLU A 485 -27.63 1.16 -16.11
N LYS A 486 -27.68 1.68 -17.35
CA LYS A 486 -26.73 1.34 -18.41
C LYS A 486 -25.30 1.66 -17.99
N ALA A 487 -25.06 2.87 -17.46
CA ALA A 487 -23.74 3.27 -16.98
C ALA A 487 -23.24 2.37 -15.84
N GLN A 488 -24.12 1.94 -14.93
CA GLN A 488 -23.77 1.01 -13.86
C GLN A 488 -23.37 -0.36 -14.41
N CYS A 489 -24.15 -0.94 -15.32
CA CYS A 489 -23.81 -2.21 -15.98
C CYS A 489 -22.49 -2.11 -16.76
N GLN A 490 -22.28 -1.01 -17.50
CA GLN A 490 -21.03 -0.77 -18.23
C GLN A 490 -19.83 -0.63 -17.30
N PHE A 491 -19.98 0.08 -16.17
CA PHE A 491 -18.92 0.19 -15.17
C PHE A 491 -18.54 -1.20 -14.62
N ILE A 492 -19.54 -2.00 -14.22
CA ILE A 492 -19.33 -3.35 -13.72
C ILE A 492 -18.62 -4.23 -14.77
N TYR A 493 -19.09 -4.17 -16.02
CA TYR A 493 -18.49 -4.88 -17.14
C TYR A 493 -17.03 -4.48 -17.35
N LYS A 494 -16.74 -3.17 -17.47
CA LYS A 494 -15.38 -2.66 -17.70
C LYS A 494 -14.42 -3.05 -16.57
N ARG A 495 -14.86 -2.96 -15.31
CA ARG A 495 -14.05 -3.43 -14.16
C ARG A 495 -13.81 -4.94 -14.19
N THR A 496 -14.82 -5.73 -14.59
CA THR A 496 -14.70 -7.18 -14.76
C THR A 496 -13.72 -7.53 -15.89
N ARG A 497 -13.85 -6.89 -17.06
CA ARG A 497 -12.95 -7.01 -18.20
C ARG A 497 -11.50 -6.74 -17.80
N ASN A 498 -11.24 -5.65 -17.07
CA ASN A 498 -9.88 -5.28 -16.67
C ASN A 498 -9.26 -6.34 -15.73
N GLN A 499 -10.00 -6.80 -14.72
CA GLN A 499 -9.51 -7.88 -13.85
C GLN A 499 -9.26 -9.18 -14.64
N TYR A 500 -10.14 -9.51 -15.59
CA TYR A 500 -9.97 -10.68 -16.46
C TYR A 500 -8.73 -10.56 -17.36
N LEU A 501 -8.44 -9.37 -17.89
CA LEU A 501 -7.20 -9.10 -18.62
C LEU A 501 -5.96 -9.37 -17.77
N TRP A 502 -5.97 -8.97 -16.49
CA TRP A 502 -4.88 -9.26 -15.57
C TRP A 502 -4.71 -10.76 -15.30
N GLU A 503 -5.82 -11.45 -15.01
CA GLU A 503 -5.80 -12.90 -14.75
C GLU A 503 -5.33 -13.68 -15.99
N ASN A 504 -5.72 -13.27 -17.19
CA ASN A 504 -5.21 -13.86 -18.43
C ASN A 504 -3.71 -13.57 -18.63
N ALA A 505 -3.27 -12.33 -18.43
CA ALA A 505 -1.86 -11.95 -18.55
C ALA A 505 -0.97 -12.70 -17.54
N LEU A 506 -1.50 -12.96 -16.33
CA LEU A 506 -0.86 -13.83 -15.34
C LEU A 506 -0.82 -15.28 -15.84
N ASN A 507 -1.92 -15.83 -16.33
CA ASN A 507 -2.00 -17.20 -16.83
C ASN A 507 -1.07 -17.45 -18.02
N GLU A 508 -0.88 -16.47 -18.90
CA GLU A 508 0.05 -16.55 -20.04
C GLU A 508 1.52 -16.66 -19.61
N ARG A 509 1.88 -16.01 -18.49
CA ARG A 509 3.27 -15.93 -17.99
C ARG A 509 3.59 -17.00 -16.93
N HIS A 510 2.62 -17.27 -16.06
CA HIS A 510 2.69 -18.17 -14.90
C HIS A 510 1.39 -18.99 -14.78
N PRO A 511 1.14 -19.92 -15.72
CA PRO A 511 -0.05 -20.79 -15.69
C PRO A 511 -0.10 -21.71 -14.46
N ASP A 512 1.04 -21.93 -13.81
CA ASP A 512 1.21 -22.63 -12.56
C ASP A 512 0.66 -21.87 -11.35
N LEU A 513 0.65 -20.53 -11.41
CA LEU A 513 0.22 -19.66 -10.31
C LEU A 513 -1.24 -19.18 -10.43
N ILE A 514 -1.90 -19.36 -11.58
CA ILE A 514 -3.25 -18.81 -11.84
C ILE A 514 -4.32 -19.30 -10.86
N ILE A 515 -4.15 -20.49 -10.29
CA ILE A 515 -5.13 -21.10 -9.38
C ILE A 515 -5.29 -20.29 -8.08
N SER A 516 -4.27 -19.50 -7.71
CA SER A 516 -4.37 -18.52 -6.62
C SER A 516 -5.51 -17.53 -6.80
N MET A 517 -5.93 -17.26 -8.04
CA MET A 517 -7.01 -16.35 -8.38
C MET A 517 -8.41 -17.01 -8.33
N ALA A 518 -8.47 -18.33 -8.12
CA ALA A 518 -9.73 -19.05 -8.03
C ALA A 518 -10.56 -18.57 -6.82
N PRO A 519 -11.90 -18.44 -6.94
CA PRO A 519 -12.74 -17.93 -5.86
C PRO A 519 -12.59 -18.64 -4.51
N PRO A 520 -12.49 -19.99 -4.43
CA PRO A 520 -12.27 -20.67 -3.14
C PRO A 520 -10.94 -20.30 -2.47
N ILE A 521 -9.87 -20.09 -3.26
CA ILE A 521 -8.54 -19.71 -2.74
C ILE A 521 -8.55 -18.25 -2.28
N LYS A 522 -9.15 -17.35 -3.06
CA LYS A 522 -9.38 -15.95 -2.65
C LYS A 522 -10.18 -15.87 -1.34
N LEU A 523 -11.18 -16.74 -1.17
CA LEU A 523 -11.98 -16.79 0.06
C LEU A 523 -11.15 -17.22 1.28
N LEU A 524 -10.27 -18.22 1.15
CA LEU A 524 -9.40 -18.68 2.25
C LEU A 524 -8.53 -17.58 2.86
N ARG A 525 -8.01 -16.68 2.02
CA ARG A 525 -7.18 -15.56 2.47
C ARG A 525 -7.95 -14.27 2.76
N SER A 526 -9.26 -14.24 2.53
CA SER A 526 -10.07 -13.00 2.59
C SER A 526 -10.01 -12.29 3.95
N ALA A 527 -10.01 -13.02 5.07
CA ALA A 527 -9.88 -12.42 6.41
C ALA A 527 -8.50 -11.79 6.63
N TYR A 528 -7.42 -12.43 6.14
CA TYR A 528 -6.08 -11.87 6.16
C TYR A 528 -6.01 -10.59 5.32
N VAL A 529 -6.57 -10.61 4.11
CA VAL A 529 -6.63 -9.45 3.21
C VAL A 529 -7.39 -8.27 3.84
N ALA A 530 -8.56 -8.53 4.43
CA ALA A 530 -9.33 -7.51 5.15
C ALA A 530 -8.53 -6.91 6.32
N ALA A 531 -7.73 -7.73 7.02
CA ALA A 531 -6.87 -7.25 8.09
C ALA A 531 -5.75 -6.34 7.57
N LEU A 532 -5.15 -6.66 6.41
CA LEU A 532 -4.13 -5.82 5.76
C LEU A 532 -4.69 -4.44 5.35
N GLU A 533 -5.94 -4.41 4.90
CA GLU A 533 -6.55 -3.23 4.29
C GLU A 533 -7.31 -2.34 5.27
N ARG A 534 -7.29 -2.71 6.55
CA ARG A 534 -8.01 -2.00 7.60
C ARG A 534 -7.59 -0.53 7.70
N LYS A 535 -8.58 0.36 7.55
CA LYS A 535 -8.39 1.82 7.60
C LYS A 535 -8.87 2.46 8.90
N THR A 536 -9.86 1.87 9.56
CA THR A 536 -10.51 2.41 10.76
C THR A 536 -10.55 1.36 11.86
N ASP A 537 -10.93 1.78 13.07
CA ASP A 537 -11.13 0.85 14.17
C ASP A 537 -12.25 -0.15 13.85
N ASP A 538 -13.40 0.30 13.33
CA ASP A 538 -14.54 -0.55 12.94
C ASP A 538 -14.24 -1.54 11.79
N GLY A 539 -13.12 -1.38 11.08
CA GLY A 539 -12.76 -2.27 9.97
C GLY A 539 -12.51 -3.73 10.38
N TYR A 540 -12.42 -4.03 11.68
CA TYR A 540 -12.41 -5.41 12.18
C TYR A 540 -13.68 -6.18 11.80
N LEU A 541 -14.82 -5.50 11.63
CA LEU A 541 -16.07 -6.12 11.19
C LEU A 541 -15.92 -6.78 9.82
N ILE A 542 -15.10 -6.23 8.91
CA ILE A 542 -14.86 -6.89 7.61
C ILE A 542 -14.04 -8.18 7.79
N VAL A 543 -13.10 -8.19 8.75
CA VAL A 543 -12.32 -9.39 9.08
C VAL A 543 -13.25 -10.46 9.66
N ASP A 544 -14.11 -10.09 10.60
CA ASP A 544 -15.04 -11.03 11.25
C ASP A 544 -16.12 -11.54 10.28
N GLU A 545 -16.61 -10.68 9.39
CA GLU A 545 -17.51 -11.07 8.29
C GLU A 545 -16.87 -12.15 7.41
N ASN A 546 -15.60 -11.97 7.02
CA ASN A 546 -14.87 -12.95 6.21
C ASN A 546 -14.64 -14.27 6.98
N LEU A 547 -14.41 -14.22 8.30
CA LEU A 547 -14.33 -15.42 9.13
C LEU A 547 -15.68 -16.17 9.18
N LEU A 548 -16.79 -15.45 9.36
CA LEU A 548 -18.14 -16.03 9.36
C LEU A 548 -18.52 -16.60 7.98
N GLN A 549 -18.13 -15.95 6.89
CA GLN A 549 -18.31 -16.48 5.54
C GLN A 549 -17.53 -17.79 5.34
N LEU A 550 -16.30 -17.88 5.85
CA LEU A 550 -15.53 -19.14 5.83
C LEU A 550 -16.27 -20.25 6.58
N LYS A 551 -16.89 -19.96 7.73
CA LYS A 551 -17.69 -20.94 8.50
C LYS A 551 -18.80 -21.56 7.65
N GLN A 552 -19.50 -20.75 6.85
CA GLN A 552 -20.64 -21.19 6.05
C GLN A 552 -20.26 -22.21 4.97
N VAL A 553 -19.05 -22.10 4.42
CA VAL A 553 -18.59 -22.97 3.32
C VAL A 553 -17.49 -23.95 3.73
N TRP A 554 -17.09 -23.98 5.00
CA TRP A 554 -15.94 -24.76 5.48
C TRP A 554 -16.03 -26.25 5.14
N GLY A 555 -17.20 -26.86 5.32
CA GLY A 555 -17.41 -28.27 4.99
C GLY A 555 -17.21 -28.57 3.51
N ASP A 556 -17.53 -27.63 2.61
CA ASP A 556 -17.27 -27.78 1.19
C ASP A 556 -15.79 -27.57 0.86
N LEU A 557 -15.11 -26.63 1.53
CA LEU A 557 -13.66 -26.47 1.40
C LEU A 557 -12.92 -27.76 1.82
N TYR A 558 -13.35 -28.40 2.91
CA TYR A 558 -12.79 -29.66 3.39
C TYR A 558 -13.02 -30.80 2.41
N LYS A 559 -14.26 -31.01 1.94
CA LYS A 559 -14.59 -32.04 0.94
C LYS A 559 -13.78 -31.93 -0.35
N ASN A 560 -13.39 -30.70 -0.72
CA ASN A 560 -12.56 -30.43 -1.89
C ASN A 560 -11.05 -30.46 -1.61
N GLY A 561 -10.63 -30.75 -0.37
CA GLY A 561 -9.22 -30.84 0.03
C GLY A 561 -8.50 -29.49 0.08
N LEU A 562 -9.25 -28.40 0.29
CA LEU A 562 -8.68 -27.04 0.36
C LEU A 562 -8.26 -26.65 1.79
N VAL A 563 -8.81 -27.32 2.81
CA VAL A 563 -8.48 -27.10 4.23
C VAL A 563 -8.18 -28.44 4.92
N PRO A 564 -7.28 -28.47 5.92
CA PRO A 564 -6.86 -29.70 6.60
C PRO A 564 -7.91 -30.31 7.56
N LYS A 565 -8.85 -29.50 8.08
CA LYS A 565 -9.78 -29.91 9.14
C LYS A 565 -11.22 -29.95 8.67
N GLU A 566 -11.94 -31.01 9.03
CA GLU A 566 -13.36 -31.17 8.73
C GLU A 566 -14.22 -30.15 9.48
N SER A 567 -13.99 -30.03 10.78
CA SER A 567 -14.70 -29.07 11.63
C SER A 567 -14.08 -27.69 11.53
N TYR A 568 -14.94 -26.67 11.43
CA TYR A 568 -14.52 -25.28 11.49
C TYR A 568 -13.93 -24.96 12.88
N PRO A 569 -12.73 -24.34 12.97
CA PRO A 569 -11.97 -24.26 14.22
C PRO A 569 -12.41 -23.16 15.18
N LEU A 570 -13.38 -22.32 14.80
CA LEU A 570 -13.86 -21.22 15.65
C LEU A 570 -15.32 -21.44 16.06
N GLU A 571 -15.64 -21.07 17.28
CA GLU A 571 -16.98 -21.14 17.84
C GLU A 571 -17.61 -19.74 17.86
N TYR A 572 -18.89 -19.67 17.49
CA TYR A 572 -19.67 -18.43 17.50
C TYR A 572 -21.04 -18.74 18.10
N THR A 573 -21.47 -17.93 19.06
CA THR A 573 -22.83 -17.99 19.60
C THR A 573 -23.82 -17.33 18.63
N GLU A 574 -25.10 -17.65 18.79
CA GLU A 574 -26.17 -16.98 18.03
C GLU A 574 -26.21 -15.47 18.31
N GLU A 575 -25.97 -15.07 19.57
CA GLU A 575 -25.89 -13.67 19.98
C GLU A 575 -24.75 -12.92 19.27
N GLN A 576 -23.55 -13.51 19.22
CA GLN A 576 -22.40 -12.93 18.51
C GLN A 576 -22.72 -12.75 17.02
N THR A 577 -23.33 -13.75 16.39
CA THR A 577 -23.67 -13.71 14.96
C THR A 577 -24.74 -12.65 14.68
N ALA A 578 -25.76 -12.55 15.53
CA ALA A 578 -26.82 -11.54 15.41
C ALA A 578 -26.29 -10.12 15.63
N LYS A 579 -25.41 -9.93 16.63
CA LYS A 579 -24.74 -8.66 16.88
C LYS A 579 -23.88 -8.24 15.69
N HIS A 580 -23.04 -9.14 15.19
CA HIS A 580 -22.21 -8.87 14.02
C HIS A 580 -23.05 -8.44 12.81
N ALA A 581 -24.15 -9.16 12.52
CA ALA A 581 -25.06 -8.82 11.42
C ALA A 581 -25.65 -7.40 11.55
N LYS A 582 -25.94 -6.94 12.78
CA LYS A 582 -26.38 -5.57 13.03
C LYS A 582 -25.25 -4.55 12.80
N ASP A 583 -24.08 -4.82 13.35
CA ASP A 583 -22.94 -3.89 13.35
C ASP A 583 -22.35 -3.71 11.94
N ILE A 584 -22.21 -4.79 11.16
CA ILE A 584 -21.71 -4.75 9.78
C ILE A 584 -22.64 -3.96 8.85
N ASN A 585 -23.97 -4.10 9.03
CA ASN A 585 -24.95 -3.34 8.27
C ASN A 585 -24.87 -1.84 8.59
N ALA A 586 -24.69 -1.48 9.87
CA ALA A 586 -24.49 -0.10 10.27
C ALA A 586 -23.18 0.48 9.67
N LEU A 587 -22.11 -0.31 9.63
CA LEU A 587 -20.85 0.08 8.98
C LEU A 587 -21.05 0.33 7.48
N HIS A 588 -21.71 -0.58 6.77
CA HIS A 588 -21.99 -0.42 5.34
C HIS A 588 -22.79 0.85 5.03
N GLN A 589 -23.84 1.13 5.81
CA GLN A 589 -24.62 2.36 5.64
C GLN A 589 -23.77 3.63 5.85
N ARG A 590 -22.84 3.60 6.81
CA ARG A 590 -21.91 4.70 7.05
C ARG A 590 -20.91 4.89 5.91
N LEU A 591 -20.38 3.78 5.36
CA LEU A 591 -19.44 3.82 4.24
C LEU A 591 -20.09 4.36 2.97
N ILE A 592 -21.36 4.02 2.72
CA ILE A 592 -22.13 4.53 1.57
C ILE A 592 -22.41 6.03 1.71
N SER A 593 -22.74 6.49 2.92
CA SER A 593 -23.19 7.87 3.17
C SER A 593 -22.06 8.89 3.36
N SER A 594 -20.80 8.47 3.45
CA SER A 594 -19.65 9.35 3.70
C SER A 594 -18.75 9.48 2.46
N PRO A 595 -18.88 10.57 1.67
CA PRO A 595 -17.97 10.80 0.57
C PRO A 595 -16.52 10.97 1.09
N PHE A 596 -15.54 10.54 0.30
CA PHE A 596 -14.11 10.53 0.67
C PHE A 596 -13.76 9.73 1.94
N ALA A 597 -14.64 8.84 2.44
CA ALA A 597 -14.29 7.93 3.54
C ALA A 597 -13.05 7.08 3.21
N ALA A 598 -12.90 6.68 1.94
CA ALA A 598 -11.78 5.88 1.46
C ALA A 598 -10.42 6.58 1.60
N THR A 599 -10.38 7.92 1.49
CA THR A 599 -9.18 8.75 1.64
C THR A 599 -9.07 9.38 3.03
N GLN A 600 -9.93 8.99 3.98
CA GLN A 600 -10.01 9.58 5.31
C GLN A 600 -10.20 11.11 5.28
N GLY A 601 -10.97 11.59 4.29
CA GLY A 601 -11.25 13.01 4.11
C GLY A 601 -10.10 13.83 3.50
N TRP A 602 -9.03 13.19 2.99
CA TRP A 602 -8.03 13.88 2.17
C TRP A 602 -8.53 14.08 0.74
N ILE A 603 -8.36 15.28 0.21
CA ILE A 603 -8.72 15.66 -1.15
C ILE A 603 -7.49 16.30 -1.84
N PRO A 604 -7.15 15.90 -3.07
CA PRO A 604 -6.12 16.59 -3.87
C PRO A 604 -6.39 18.10 -3.95
N GLN A 605 -5.35 18.92 -3.89
CA GLN A 605 -5.51 20.37 -3.71
C GLN A 605 -6.32 21.05 -4.84
N ASP A 606 -6.09 20.65 -6.09
CA ASP A 606 -6.82 21.11 -7.27
C ASP A 606 -8.30 20.72 -7.24
N MET A 607 -8.59 19.48 -6.85
CA MET A 607 -9.96 19.01 -6.65
C MET A 607 -10.63 19.76 -5.50
N PHE A 608 -9.92 19.96 -4.39
CA PHE A 608 -10.43 20.70 -3.23
C PHE A 608 -10.80 22.14 -3.61
N GLU A 609 -9.92 22.86 -4.30
CA GLU A 609 -10.19 24.21 -4.80
C GLU A 609 -11.37 24.25 -5.77
N SER A 610 -11.48 23.25 -6.65
CA SER A 610 -12.64 23.11 -7.54
C SER A 610 -13.95 22.90 -6.77
N LEU A 611 -13.95 22.00 -5.78
CA LEU A 611 -15.12 21.71 -4.95
C LEU A 611 -15.53 22.89 -4.07
N VAL A 612 -14.57 23.66 -3.56
CA VAL A 612 -14.83 24.90 -2.81
C VAL A 612 -15.42 25.97 -3.74
N ARG A 613 -14.81 26.20 -4.91
CA ARG A 613 -15.36 27.14 -5.91
C ARG A 613 -16.76 26.75 -6.37
N GLY A 614 -17.03 25.46 -6.51
CA GLY A 614 -18.34 24.91 -6.84
C GLY A 614 -19.35 24.91 -5.68
N GLY A 615 -18.96 25.33 -4.47
CA GLY A 615 -19.84 25.35 -3.29
C GLY A 615 -20.24 23.98 -2.74
N LEU A 616 -19.56 22.91 -3.18
CA LEU A 616 -19.78 21.53 -2.73
C LEU A 616 -19.01 21.23 -1.45
N VAL A 617 -17.90 21.92 -1.20
CA VAL A 617 -17.16 21.88 0.06
C VAL A 617 -17.22 23.24 0.71
N ILE A 618 -17.75 23.31 1.94
CA ILE A 618 -17.94 24.54 2.70
C ILE A 618 -17.20 24.46 4.03
N LYS A 619 -16.65 25.60 4.47
CA LYS A 619 -15.98 25.72 5.76
C LYS A 619 -17.01 25.82 6.87
N ASP A 620 -16.80 25.11 7.97
CA ASP A 620 -17.63 25.17 9.17
C ASP A 620 -17.11 26.21 10.18
N GLU A 621 -17.88 26.43 11.24
CA GLU A 621 -17.61 27.40 12.30
C GLU A 621 -16.33 27.09 13.10
N HIS A 622 -15.87 25.84 13.07
CA HIS A 622 -14.65 25.38 13.74
C HIS A 622 -13.43 25.38 12.81
N GLY A 623 -13.59 25.88 11.58
CA GLY A 623 -12.53 25.97 10.58
C GLY A 623 -12.21 24.66 9.84
N ASN A 624 -13.00 23.61 10.04
CA ASN A 624 -12.95 22.40 9.22
C ASN A 624 -13.81 22.57 7.97
N TYR A 625 -13.80 21.58 7.08
CA TYR A 625 -14.59 21.55 5.86
C TYR A 625 -15.60 20.40 5.88
N LYS A 626 -16.80 20.66 5.37
CA LYS A 626 -17.87 19.67 5.19
C LYS A 626 -18.37 19.68 3.75
N ILE A 627 -18.84 18.52 3.30
CA ILE A 627 -19.45 18.38 1.98
C ILE A 627 -20.92 18.76 2.11
N LYS A 628 -21.38 19.63 1.22
CA LYS A 628 -22.79 19.98 1.11
C LYS A 628 -23.53 18.76 0.58
N THR A 629 -24.19 18.01 1.46
CA THR A 629 -25.14 16.98 1.04
C THR A 629 -26.31 17.67 0.35
N ALA A 630 -26.70 17.18 -0.84
CA ALA A 630 -27.95 17.59 -1.45
C ALA A 630 -29.06 17.28 -0.44
N ALA A 631 -29.77 18.32 0.01
CA ALA A 631 -30.93 18.14 0.87
C ALA A 631 -31.93 17.26 0.13
N GLY A 632 -32.14 16.04 0.61
CA GLY A 632 -33.46 15.43 0.50
C GLY A 632 -34.44 16.37 1.21
N GLY A 633 -35.59 16.63 0.59
CA GLY A 633 -36.63 17.49 1.15
C GLY A 633 -37.05 17.08 2.57
N PRO A 634 -37.77 17.97 3.27
CA PRO A 634 -38.07 17.79 4.69
C PRO A 634 -38.92 16.54 4.90
N THR A 635 -38.39 15.58 5.65
CA THR A 635 -39.24 14.65 6.41
C THR A 635 -39.37 15.24 7.80
N ASP A 636 -40.35 16.12 7.96
CA ASP A 636 -40.88 16.47 9.28
C ASP A 636 -41.51 15.20 9.86
N SER A 637 -40.83 14.61 10.84
CA SER A 637 -41.50 13.80 11.86
C SER A 637 -41.25 14.48 13.19
N GLU A 638 -42.08 15.48 13.48
CA GLU A 638 -42.30 15.94 14.85
C GLU A 638 -42.78 14.73 15.67
N HIS A 639 -41.92 14.23 16.55
CA HIS A 639 -42.38 13.52 17.74
C HIS A 639 -42.37 14.53 18.89
N SER A 640 -43.52 15.18 19.08
CA SER A 640 -43.87 15.83 20.34
C SER A 640 -44.17 14.74 21.37
N GLU A 641 -43.21 14.45 22.25
CA GLU A 641 -43.51 13.72 23.48
C GLU A 641 -44.01 14.72 24.54
N HIS A 642 -45.29 14.54 24.88
CA HIS A 642 -45.93 15.06 26.07
C HIS A 642 -45.13 14.70 27.33
N SER A 643 -44.76 15.70 28.12
CA SER A 643 -44.46 15.53 29.54
C SER A 643 -45.56 16.22 30.37
N GLU A 644 -46.43 15.39 30.94
CA GLU A 644 -47.35 15.80 32.00
C GLU A 644 -46.65 15.78 33.36
N ASN A 645 -46.97 16.83 34.13
CA ASN A 645 -47.08 16.88 35.59
C ASN A 645 -45.81 16.80 36.47
N SER A 646 -45.45 17.96 37.01
CA SER A 646 -45.35 18.13 38.46
C SER A 646 -45.84 19.52 38.86
N ALA A 647 -46.91 19.55 39.64
CA ALA A 647 -47.47 20.73 40.28
C ALA A 647 -46.98 20.85 41.73
N CYS A 648 -46.67 22.07 42.16
CA CYS A 648 -46.93 22.69 43.48
C CYS A 648 -46.09 23.97 43.59
N THR A 649 -46.70 25.17 43.49
CA THR A 649 -47.12 26.04 44.63
C THR A 649 -45.98 26.30 45.61
N SER A 650 -45.61 27.51 46.02
CA SER A 650 -46.27 28.80 46.27
C SER A 650 -45.09 29.69 46.74
N THR A 651 -44.93 30.96 46.42
CA THR A 651 -45.76 32.14 46.65
C THR A 651 -45.06 33.30 45.96
#